data_AF-A0A1F8BCZ1-F1
#
_entry.id   AF-A0A1F8BCZ1-F1
#
_cell.length_a   1.000
_cell.length_b   1.000
_cell.length_c   1.000
_cell.angle_alpha   90.00
_cell.angle_beta   90.00
_cell.angle_gamma   90.00
#
_symmetry.space_group_name_H-M   'P 1'
#
loop_
_entity.id
_entity.type
_entity.pdbx_description
1 polymer ?
#
loop_
_entity_poly.entity_id
_entity_poly.type
_entity_poly.pdbx_seq_one_letter_code
_entity_poly.pdbx_strand_id
1 'polypeptide(L)'
;MKTFGAYLSDNKDCFEFVNFNEKPTAINFSLSEQNPEENIRILQLKITNKSDKDITINSLLIQEYVISDFNIKEVLENGWQQCSFSGYRKGIKPTKRKRLFLVRDQNPFSFKKEFGYLEGSMVNEWYTQLVGNNKSIAIGAITTKNQFTQIYLRQEGKDIRVRITCQLDGVILRPGRKISSEKIVIITGPKKESLETFAQLLKNENKIKNLAKPIKGLCCAYYAQGNKVDERYILDQLETIDRLPGKINLNFIQIDAGCCVWGDWLDTQKQFPSGMGFIVKEIKKRGIKAGIWIAPFVASPKSKLFNEHPDWFLKDDSGKHFEGRFTSPIDFLQFLSFRALDPTHPKVQERLIKVIKQFVEWGFELIKTDFTYSVCFSTNYHKKMTRAQALRKGFEVIRKAAGKKALIQNGITPLSPLVGILNFCRVGLDTVNPFVYPLPIFRNLVNNYMLSENLRNCITRQFLSGKIWLNDADCLVYKLNSGINEKLIKKHEKFSKNNNGTVWLGDNLSLLPWERLERAINTVGLSKSAIPAISVVIPAYNEEKTVSKTLDSLTLQNTILPFEVIFVDNNCTDKTTEIVNTYKNSLNLNLICEKNQGISNARNAGFSQSKAEIIASTDSDSAVPKKWVSSIMAAFWRKPETVGLVGNYIFESKGKIFNLAAKLSIIIGDYLHRFITKSFAFRGTNFAVRKIYWEKAGKFNQNKNALEDVDLSLRVGRLGKINYLPNLTVTTTYRRFHGRFIKQLKTRAKAYIYVLLNKNRDVEWEKIR
;
A
#
# COMPACT_ATOMS: atom_id res chain seq x y z
N MET A 1 25.06 17.18 38.11
CA MET A 1 26.34 17.15 37.38
C MET A 1 26.06 17.17 35.89
N LYS A 2 26.67 18.09 35.12
CA LYS A 2 26.73 18.01 33.66
C LYS A 2 28.10 17.39 33.33
N THR A 3 28.11 16.15 32.85
CA THR A 3 29.34 15.49 32.40
C THR A 3 29.35 15.38 30.88
N PHE A 4 30.45 15.77 30.25
CA PHE A 4 30.70 15.56 28.83
C PHE A 4 32.15 15.12 28.64
N GLY A 5 32.44 14.44 27.53
CA GLY A 5 33.75 13.83 27.31
C GLY A 5 33.80 12.97 26.05
N ALA A 6 34.84 12.14 25.95
CA ALA A 6 35.01 11.19 24.84
C ALA A 6 35.49 9.83 25.34
N TYR A 7 35.08 8.78 24.62
CA TYR A 7 35.61 7.44 24.78
C TYR A 7 36.72 7.23 23.74
N LEU A 8 37.95 7.09 24.22
CA LEU A 8 39.17 6.96 23.42
C LEU A 8 39.69 5.52 23.45
N SER A 9 40.51 5.15 22.47
CA SER A 9 41.31 3.93 22.53
C SER A 9 42.76 4.23 22.16
N ASP A 10 43.70 3.88 23.05
CA ASP A 10 45.15 3.96 22.77
C ASP A 10 45.68 2.70 22.08
N ASN A 11 44.96 1.58 22.16
CA ASN A 11 45.10 0.36 21.36
C ASN A 11 43.75 -0.38 21.39
N LYS A 12 43.49 -1.29 20.45
CA LYS A 12 42.17 -1.94 20.23
C LYS A 12 41.50 -2.56 21.48
N ASP A 13 42.24 -2.77 22.57
CA ASP A 13 41.79 -3.49 23.77
C ASP A 13 41.72 -2.65 25.07
N CYS A 14 42.16 -1.39 25.07
CA CYS A 14 42.08 -0.51 26.25
C CYS A 14 41.31 0.78 25.90
N PHE A 15 40.18 1.00 26.59
CA PHE A 15 39.34 2.18 26.40
C PHE A 15 39.31 3.05 27.65
N GLU A 16 39.57 4.34 27.47
CA GLU A 16 39.53 5.33 28.56
C GLU A 16 38.40 6.33 28.29
N PHE A 17 37.58 6.59 29.31
CA PHE A 17 36.65 7.71 29.29
C PHE A 17 37.37 8.94 29.84
N VAL A 18 37.55 9.94 28.98
CA VAL A 18 38.18 11.20 29.36
C VAL A 18 37.09 12.19 29.76
N ASN A 19 36.98 12.45 31.07
CA ASN A 19 36.08 13.44 31.65
C ASN A 19 36.70 14.84 31.57
N PHE A 20 35.97 15.80 31.00
CA PHE A 20 36.44 17.18 30.86
C PHE A 20 36.67 17.90 32.20
N ASN A 21 35.94 17.54 33.26
CA ASN A 21 36.07 18.21 34.55
C ASN A 21 37.40 17.88 35.27
N GLU A 22 38.25 17.01 34.71
CA GLU A 22 39.48 16.52 35.31
C GLU A 22 40.66 16.60 34.30
N LYS A 23 41.64 17.50 34.58
CA LYS A 23 42.98 17.66 33.96
C LYS A 23 43.09 18.30 32.54
N PRO A 24 44.26 18.92 32.19
CA PRO A 24 44.54 19.34 30.82
C PRO A 24 44.93 18.11 29.99
N THR A 25 44.01 17.68 29.13
CA THR A 25 44.15 16.49 28.30
C THR A 25 44.72 16.85 26.92
N ALA A 26 45.29 15.86 26.22
CA ALA A 26 45.73 15.93 24.81
C ALA A 26 44.64 16.41 23.82
N ILE A 27 43.40 16.58 24.28
CA ILE A 27 42.22 16.95 23.50
C ILE A 27 41.59 18.17 24.14
N ASN A 28 41.36 19.21 23.34
CA ASN A 28 40.55 20.35 23.77
C ASN A 28 39.08 20.11 23.42
N PHE A 29 38.19 20.22 24.40
CA PHE A 29 36.74 20.10 24.27
C PHE A 29 36.07 21.48 24.31
N SER A 30 35.09 21.70 23.44
CA SER A 30 34.26 22.90 23.42
C SER A 30 32.81 22.50 23.21
N LEU A 31 31.97 22.72 24.22
CA LEU A 31 30.52 22.50 24.15
C LEU A 31 29.83 23.83 23.81
N SER A 32 29.15 23.90 22.67
CA SER A 32 28.26 25.04 22.37
C SER A 32 26.84 24.74 22.86
N GLU A 33 26.26 25.62 23.66
CA GLU A 33 24.86 25.60 24.08
C GLU A 33 24.16 26.84 23.48
N GLN A 34 23.07 26.62 22.74
CA GLN A 34 22.23 27.67 22.17
C GLN A 34 20.80 27.51 22.72
N ASN A 35 20.15 28.61 23.04
CA ASN A 35 18.76 28.63 23.50
C ASN A 35 17.92 29.54 22.59
N PRO A 36 17.46 29.06 21.41
CA PRO A 36 16.68 29.87 20.48
C PRO A 36 15.36 30.35 21.09
N GLU A 37 14.78 29.55 21.98
CA GLU A 37 13.56 29.83 22.75
C GLU A 37 13.77 29.27 24.16
N GLU A 38 13.00 29.74 25.15
CA GLU A 38 13.14 29.34 26.56
C GLU A 38 13.05 27.82 26.77
N ASN A 39 12.21 27.16 25.97
CA ASN A 39 11.93 25.73 26.04
C ASN A 39 12.78 24.87 25.09
N ILE A 40 13.72 25.47 24.35
CA ILE A 40 14.56 24.79 23.36
C ILE A 40 16.03 24.99 23.69
N ARG A 41 16.75 23.89 23.88
CA ARG A 41 18.21 23.90 24.03
C ARG A 41 18.88 23.10 22.94
N ILE A 42 19.90 23.65 22.29
CA ILE A 42 20.70 22.97 21.26
C ILE A 42 22.14 22.86 21.75
N LEU A 43 22.66 21.64 21.75
CA LEU A 43 24.00 21.29 22.22
C LEU A 43 24.83 20.72 21.07
N GLN A 44 26.10 21.10 21.01
CA GLN A 44 27.06 20.48 20.11
C GLN A 44 28.44 20.43 20.75
N LEU A 45 29.02 19.24 20.84
CA LEU A 45 30.37 19.05 21.34
C LEU A 45 31.36 19.11 20.17
N LYS A 46 32.42 19.89 20.32
CA LYS A 46 33.56 19.95 19.41
C LYS A 46 34.80 19.51 20.16
N ILE A 47 35.64 18.73 19.49
CA ILE A 47 36.93 18.34 20.02
C ILE A 47 38.04 18.69 19.04
N THR A 48 39.18 19.08 19.57
CA THR A 48 40.40 19.37 18.82
C THR A 48 41.53 18.53 19.38
N ASN A 49 42.21 17.75 18.53
CA ASN A 49 43.42 17.07 18.96
C ASN A 49 44.55 18.12 19.11
N LYS A 50 45.08 18.26 20.33
CA LYS A 50 46.17 19.16 20.69
C LYS A 50 47.49 18.45 20.95
N SER A 51 47.51 17.11 20.93
CA SER A 51 48.77 16.36 20.98
C SER A 51 49.45 16.31 19.62
N ASP A 52 50.65 15.75 19.64
CA ASP A 52 51.51 15.39 18.53
C ASP A 52 51.19 14.00 17.94
N LYS A 53 50.23 13.26 18.51
CA LYS A 53 49.87 11.90 18.11
C LYS A 53 48.44 11.80 17.58
N ASP A 54 48.20 10.80 16.74
CA ASP A 54 46.85 10.43 16.30
C ASP A 54 46.04 9.89 17.49
N ILE A 55 44.74 10.26 17.56
CA ILE A 55 43.83 9.81 18.61
C ILE A 55 42.64 9.09 17.98
N THR A 56 42.35 7.87 18.43
CA THR A 56 41.19 7.10 17.96
C THR A 56 39.99 7.33 18.89
N ILE A 57 38.84 7.68 18.32
CA ILE A 57 37.64 8.05 19.09
C ILE A 57 36.48 7.13 18.71
N ASN A 58 35.89 6.46 19.71
CA ASN A 58 34.76 5.56 19.51
C ASN A 58 33.42 6.28 19.63
N SER A 59 33.26 7.14 20.64
CA SER A 59 32.08 7.96 20.79
C SER A 59 32.37 9.24 21.57
N LEU A 60 31.50 10.22 21.38
CA LEU A 60 31.45 11.46 22.13
C LEU A 60 30.29 11.40 23.12
N LEU A 61 30.57 11.62 24.41
CA LEU A 61 29.54 11.86 25.42
C LEU A 61 29.17 13.34 25.37
N ILE A 62 28.03 13.65 24.77
CA ILE A 62 27.59 15.04 24.59
C ILE A 62 27.12 15.62 25.92
N GLN A 63 26.34 14.82 26.64
CA GLN A 63 25.86 15.18 27.96
C GLN A 63 25.40 13.95 28.74
N GLU A 64 25.73 13.93 30.01
CA GLU A 64 25.04 13.13 31.03
C GLU A 64 24.51 14.05 32.13
N TYR A 65 23.25 13.82 32.51
CA TYR A 65 22.57 14.57 33.55
C TYR A 65 21.46 13.75 34.19
N VAL A 66 20.93 14.26 35.30
CA VAL A 66 19.81 13.68 36.03
C VAL A 66 18.61 14.63 35.92
N ILE A 67 17.44 14.08 35.63
CA ILE A 67 16.17 14.78 35.75
C ILE A 67 15.54 14.34 37.07
N SER A 68 15.45 15.25 38.03
CA SER A 68 14.83 15.00 39.33
C SER A 68 13.34 15.35 39.32
N ASP A 69 12.56 14.62 40.14
CA ASP A 69 11.12 14.83 40.37
C ASP A 69 10.23 14.88 39.11
N PHE A 70 10.64 14.21 38.03
CA PHE A 70 9.84 14.12 36.81
C PHE A 70 9.00 12.84 36.80
N ASN A 71 7.71 12.97 37.11
CA ASN A 71 6.78 11.85 37.10
C ASN A 71 6.47 11.38 35.66
N ILE A 72 7.20 10.36 35.17
CA ILE A 72 7.01 9.76 33.85
C ILE A 72 5.76 8.89 33.81
N LYS A 73 4.86 9.18 32.86
CA LYS A 73 3.77 8.28 32.46
C LYS A 73 4.23 7.30 31.38
N GLU A 74 4.85 7.84 30.33
CA GLU A 74 5.28 7.05 29.19
C GLU A 74 6.54 7.63 28.53
N VAL A 75 7.28 6.76 27.84
CA VAL A 75 8.48 7.11 27.08
C VAL A 75 8.38 6.56 25.68
N LEU A 76 8.61 7.39 24.67
CA LEU A 76 8.74 6.95 23.29
C LEU A 76 10.09 6.24 23.09
N GLU A 77 10.07 4.92 23.03
CA GLU A 77 11.24 4.14 22.61
C GLU A 77 11.31 4.13 21.09
N ASN A 78 12.45 4.52 20.52
CA ASN A 78 12.68 4.51 19.07
C ASN A 78 13.98 3.79 18.72
N GLY A 79 13.90 2.76 17.87
CA GLY A 79 15.08 2.06 17.34
C GLY A 79 15.65 2.69 16.07
N TRP A 80 16.86 2.24 15.68
CA TRP A 80 17.70 2.88 14.66
C TRP A 80 17.23 2.74 13.20
N GLN A 81 16.57 1.62 12.86
CA GLN A 81 16.09 1.34 11.51
C GLN A 81 14.56 1.31 11.44
N GLN A 82 14.01 1.28 10.22
CA GLN A 82 12.57 1.35 9.98
C GLN A 82 11.78 0.22 10.65
N CYS A 83 12.35 -0.98 10.71
CA CYS A 83 11.67 -2.14 11.29
C CYS A 83 12.01 -2.38 12.77
N SER A 84 12.93 -1.60 13.35
CA SER A 84 13.14 -1.61 14.81
C SER A 84 11.91 -1.04 15.52
N PHE A 85 11.68 -1.48 16.76
CA PHE A 85 10.56 -1.01 17.57
C PHE A 85 10.51 0.53 17.63
N SER A 86 9.33 1.09 17.40
CA SER A 86 8.98 2.47 17.76
C SER A 86 7.62 2.46 18.45
N GLY A 87 7.53 3.00 19.66
CA GLY A 87 6.33 2.88 20.49
C GLY A 87 6.47 3.52 21.87
N TYR A 88 5.36 3.99 22.43
CA TYR A 88 5.35 4.47 23.82
C TYR A 88 5.31 3.27 24.79
N ARG A 89 6.23 3.27 25.77
CA ARG A 89 6.23 2.33 26.90
C ARG A 89 5.81 3.04 28.18
N LYS A 90 5.11 2.33 29.07
CA LYS A 90 4.83 2.83 30.42
C LYS A 90 6.12 2.79 31.25
N GLY A 91 6.57 3.96 31.70
CA GLY A 91 7.83 4.15 32.44
C GLY A 91 9.09 3.80 31.63
N ILE A 92 10.24 3.89 32.29
CA ILE A 92 11.54 3.49 31.74
C ILE A 92 11.80 2.02 32.09
N LYS A 93 11.98 1.19 31.07
CA LYS A 93 12.36 -0.22 31.23
C LYS A 93 13.61 -0.50 30.40
N PRO A 94 14.58 -1.27 30.92
CA PRO A 94 15.77 -1.61 30.18
C PRO A 94 15.42 -2.24 28.84
N THR A 95 16.07 -1.78 27.76
CA THR A 95 15.85 -2.40 26.46
C THR A 95 16.57 -3.73 26.43
N LYS A 96 15.82 -4.82 26.30
CA LYS A 96 16.38 -6.17 26.16
C LYS A 96 16.68 -6.44 24.68
N ARG A 97 17.90 -6.91 24.37
CA ARG A 97 18.16 -7.54 23.07
C ARG A 97 17.25 -8.73 22.90
N LYS A 98 16.37 -8.68 21.90
CA LYS A 98 15.50 -9.81 21.57
C LYS A 98 16.18 -10.59 20.45
N ARG A 99 16.68 -11.79 20.77
CA ARG A 99 17.21 -12.75 19.79
C ARG A 99 16.11 -13.62 19.14
N LEU A 100 14.84 -13.27 19.33
CA LEU A 100 13.69 -14.12 18.97
C LEU A 100 13.16 -13.86 17.56
N PHE A 101 12.49 -14.91 17.06
CA PHE A 101 11.94 -15.21 15.74
C PHE A 101 11.41 -14.06 14.84
N LEU A 102 11.05 -12.87 15.33
CA LEU A 102 10.50 -11.77 14.50
C LEU A 102 10.96 -10.36 14.89
N VAL A 103 11.85 -10.23 15.89
CA VAL A 103 12.26 -8.92 16.38
C VAL A 103 13.59 -8.56 15.74
N ARG A 104 13.55 -7.63 14.79
CA ARG A 104 14.76 -7.13 14.12
C ARG A 104 15.57 -6.28 15.11
N ASP A 105 16.82 -6.69 15.32
CA ASP A 105 17.68 -6.22 16.41
C ASP A 105 17.98 -4.70 16.32
N GLN A 106 18.39 -4.16 17.46
CA GLN A 106 18.92 -2.81 17.58
C GLN A 106 20.32 -2.69 16.96
N ASN A 107 20.82 -1.47 16.87
CA ASN A 107 22.18 -1.19 16.40
C ASN A 107 23.18 -2.04 17.24
N PRO A 108 24.05 -2.84 16.60
CA PRO A 108 24.87 -3.81 17.33
C PRO A 108 25.87 -3.16 18.29
N PHE A 109 26.10 -1.85 18.16
CA PHE A 109 27.02 -1.08 18.99
C PHE A 109 26.33 -0.33 20.13
N SER A 110 25.00 -0.32 20.23
CA SER A 110 24.29 0.40 21.31
C SER A 110 24.48 -0.17 22.69
N PHE A 111 24.91 -1.43 22.79
CA PHE A 111 25.11 -2.16 24.04
C PHE A 111 26.59 -2.31 24.41
N LYS A 112 27.47 -1.55 23.75
CA LYS A 112 28.92 -1.61 23.93
C LYS A 112 29.38 -0.47 24.83
N LYS A 113 30.19 -0.76 25.85
CA LYS A 113 30.62 0.22 26.87
C LYS A 113 31.46 1.34 26.25
N GLU A 114 32.29 1.01 25.27
CA GLU A 114 33.15 1.94 24.52
C GLU A 114 32.36 2.92 23.63
N PHE A 115 31.06 2.69 23.42
CA PHE A 115 30.14 3.63 22.78
C PHE A 115 29.29 4.43 23.79
N GLY A 116 29.55 4.25 25.08
CA GLY A 116 28.90 4.93 26.19
C GLY A 116 27.65 4.24 26.72
N TYR A 117 27.44 2.96 26.41
CA TYR A 117 26.31 2.19 26.92
C TYR A 117 26.21 2.28 28.45
N LEU A 118 25.07 2.76 28.93
CA LEU A 118 24.73 2.75 30.35
C LEU A 118 23.99 1.46 30.68
N GLU A 119 24.63 0.56 31.42
CA GLU A 119 24.04 -0.76 31.73
C GLU A 119 22.68 -0.61 32.46
N GLY A 120 21.72 -1.45 32.04
CA GLY A 120 20.35 -1.39 32.54
C GLY A 120 19.50 -0.24 31.98
N SER A 121 19.98 0.51 30.98
CA SER A 121 19.20 1.60 30.37
C SER A 121 18.21 1.12 29.30
N MET A 122 17.16 1.93 29.11
CA MET A 122 16.42 1.98 27.85
C MET A 122 17.30 2.65 26.79
N VAL A 123 17.40 2.02 25.63
CA VAL A 123 18.22 2.46 24.51
C VAL A 123 17.33 3.08 23.44
N ASN A 124 17.53 4.35 23.17
CA ASN A 124 16.85 5.09 22.11
C ASN A 124 17.86 5.54 21.07
N GLU A 125 17.51 5.36 19.81
CA GLU A 125 18.33 5.75 18.67
C GLU A 125 17.70 6.99 18.02
N TRP A 126 18.56 7.95 17.70
CA TRP A 126 18.25 9.23 17.07
C TRP A 126 17.42 10.21 17.93
N TYR A 127 16.27 9.80 18.46
CA TYR A 127 15.40 10.63 19.29
C TYR A 127 14.56 9.80 20.28
N THR A 128 14.04 10.47 21.31
CA THR A 128 13.07 9.94 22.27
C THR A 128 12.19 11.07 22.79
N GLN A 129 11.12 10.72 23.51
CA GLN A 129 10.26 11.65 24.22
C GLN A 129 9.86 11.07 25.57
N LEU A 130 10.10 11.81 26.65
CA LEU A 130 9.61 11.49 27.99
C LEU A 130 8.33 12.29 28.22
N VAL A 131 7.24 11.61 28.56
CA VAL A 131 5.91 12.24 28.76
C VAL A 131 5.55 12.15 30.24
N GLY A 132 5.39 13.31 30.87
CA GLY A 132 4.89 13.44 32.24
C GLY A 132 3.41 13.80 32.30
N ASN A 133 2.98 14.41 33.41
CA ASN A 133 1.57 14.78 33.61
C ASN A 133 1.09 15.89 32.65
N ASN A 134 1.79 17.03 32.64
CA ASN A 134 1.37 18.23 31.90
C ASN A 134 2.41 18.69 30.86
N LYS A 135 3.58 18.05 30.83
CA LYS A 135 4.69 18.41 29.95
C LYS A 135 5.44 17.17 29.47
N SER A 136 6.14 17.33 28.37
CA SER A 136 7.02 16.33 27.77
C SER A 136 8.41 16.92 27.56
N ILE A 137 9.40 16.04 27.43
CA ILE A 137 10.78 16.37 27.09
C ILE A 137 11.14 15.54 25.85
N ALA A 138 11.29 16.17 24.69
CA ALA A 138 11.80 15.54 23.49
C ALA A 138 13.32 15.76 23.40
N ILE A 139 14.07 14.70 23.09
CA ILE A 139 15.53 14.74 22.96
C ILE A 139 15.88 14.08 21.64
N GLY A 140 16.72 14.70 20.81
CA GLY A 140 17.15 14.07 19.57
C GLY A 140 18.17 14.86 18.76
N ALA A 141 18.78 14.22 17.77
CA ALA A 141 19.73 14.88 16.88
C ALA A 141 19.03 15.57 15.69
N ILE A 142 19.36 16.85 15.46
CA ILE A 142 18.83 17.65 14.33
C ILE A 142 19.83 17.79 13.18
N THR A 143 21.10 17.42 13.38
CA THR A 143 22.00 17.00 12.31
C THR A 143 22.19 15.49 12.43
N THR A 144 22.33 14.78 11.31
CA THR A 144 22.34 13.31 11.33
C THR A 144 23.32 12.68 10.34
N LYS A 145 24.19 13.49 9.73
CA LYS A 145 24.98 13.07 8.56
C LYS A 145 26.23 12.27 8.91
N ASN A 146 26.78 12.52 10.08
CA ASN A 146 28.13 12.14 10.48
C ASN A 146 28.14 11.02 11.52
N GLN A 147 27.18 10.94 12.44
CA GLN A 147 27.17 9.95 13.51
C GLN A 147 25.76 9.38 13.74
N PHE A 148 25.72 8.14 14.25
CA PHE A 148 24.52 7.68 14.95
C PHE A 148 24.48 8.29 16.36
N THR A 149 23.30 8.71 16.78
CA THR A 149 23.07 9.30 18.11
C THR A 149 22.30 8.32 18.98
N GLN A 150 22.73 8.17 20.22
CA GLN A 150 22.12 7.27 21.19
C GLN A 150 21.75 8.03 22.46
N ILE A 151 20.56 7.73 22.97
CA ILE A 151 20.00 8.35 24.17
C ILE A 151 19.62 7.22 25.12
N TYR A 152 20.37 7.13 26.21
CA TYR A 152 20.20 6.13 27.25
C TYR A 152 19.41 6.74 28.41
N LEU A 153 18.35 6.05 28.82
CA LEU A 153 17.52 6.44 29.95
C LEU A 153 17.56 5.36 31.02
N ARG A 154 17.91 5.71 32.26
CA ARG A 154 17.90 4.77 33.39
C ARG A 154 17.15 5.38 34.56
N GLN A 155 16.19 4.64 35.11
CA GLN A 155 15.47 5.03 36.31
C GLN A 155 16.37 4.82 37.54
N GLU A 156 16.52 5.83 38.39
CA GLU A 156 17.31 5.82 39.63
C GLU A 156 16.45 6.38 40.78
N GLY A 157 15.69 5.49 41.44
CA GLY A 157 14.70 5.93 42.43
C GLY A 157 13.62 6.80 41.78
N LYS A 158 13.43 8.03 42.27
CA LYS A 158 12.51 9.03 41.67
C LYS A 158 13.11 9.78 40.47
N ASP A 159 14.42 9.66 40.28
CA ASP A 159 15.18 10.42 39.30
C ASP A 159 15.42 9.62 38.03
N ILE A 160 15.73 10.33 36.95
CA ILE A 160 16.04 9.74 35.65
C ILE A 160 17.43 10.18 35.21
N ARG A 161 18.34 9.22 35.07
CA ARG A 161 19.62 9.47 34.43
C ARG A 161 19.46 9.45 32.91
N VAL A 162 19.92 10.51 32.27
CA VAL A 162 19.96 10.67 30.80
C VAL A 162 21.41 10.75 30.36
N ARG A 163 21.79 9.91 29.39
CA ARG A 163 23.11 9.94 28.75
C ARG A 163 22.94 10.01 27.24
N ILE A 164 23.61 10.96 26.59
CA ILE A 164 23.50 11.20 25.14
C ILE A 164 24.88 11.06 24.49
N THR A 165 25.00 10.18 23.50
CA THR A 165 26.26 9.92 22.80
C THR A 165 26.13 10.06 21.28
N CYS A 166 27.24 10.41 20.62
CA CYS A 166 27.40 10.35 19.16
C CYS A 166 28.52 9.38 18.80
N GLN A 167 28.24 8.40 17.93
CA GLN A 167 29.16 7.33 17.57
C GLN A 167 30.14 7.76 16.48
N LEU A 168 31.44 7.70 16.78
CA LEU A 168 32.53 7.99 15.86
C LEU A 168 33.21 6.74 15.31
N ASP A 169 32.83 5.53 15.77
CA ASP A 169 33.19 4.26 15.14
C ASP A 169 34.72 4.05 14.95
N GLY A 170 35.52 4.58 15.88
CA GLY A 170 36.98 4.49 15.85
C GLY A 170 37.61 5.38 14.78
N VAL A 171 37.02 6.55 14.50
CA VAL A 171 37.63 7.56 13.62
C VAL A 171 38.91 8.10 14.25
N ILE A 172 39.95 8.25 13.42
CA ILE A 172 41.26 8.80 13.81
C ILE A 172 41.25 10.31 13.66
N LEU A 173 41.49 11.03 14.76
CA LEU A 173 41.65 12.47 14.79
C LEU A 173 43.14 12.82 14.85
N ARG A 174 43.68 13.31 13.73
CA ARG A 174 45.09 13.70 13.60
C ARG A 174 45.42 14.97 14.41
N PRO A 175 46.70 15.19 14.77
CA PRO A 175 47.17 16.43 15.40
C PRO A 175 46.62 17.70 14.75
N GLY A 176 46.13 18.62 15.58
CA GLY A 176 45.54 19.91 15.16
C GLY A 176 44.17 19.83 14.49
N ARG A 177 43.66 18.64 14.17
CA ARG A 177 42.33 18.49 13.53
C ARG A 177 41.20 18.57 14.54
N LYS A 178 40.03 18.94 14.00
CA LYS A 178 38.79 19.14 14.76
C LYS A 178 37.70 18.21 14.24
N ILE A 179 36.86 17.73 15.15
CA ILE A 179 35.61 17.05 14.80
C ILE A 179 34.48 17.56 15.71
N SER A 180 33.25 17.49 15.20
CA SER A 180 32.05 17.92 15.93
C SER A 180 31.06 16.78 16.00
N SER A 181 30.34 16.71 17.12
CA SER A 181 29.17 15.87 17.25
C SER A 181 28.04 16.35 16.35
N GLU A 182 27.01 15.52 16.20
CA GLU A 182 25.70 16.00 15.80
C GLU A 182 25.18 17.04 16.81
N LYS A 183 24.36 17.96 16.32
CA LYS A 183 23.61 18.90 17.14
C LYS A 183 22.45 18.16 17.80
N ILE A 184 22.44 18.15 19.13
CA ILE A 184 21.39 17.56 19.94
C ILE A 184 20.45 18.66 20.40
N VAL A 185 19.14 18.47 20.23
CA VAL A 185 18.14 19.36 20.79
C VAL A 185 17.41 18.69 21.96
N ILE A 186 17.13 19.49 22.98
CA ILE A 186 16.25 19.17 24.11
C ILE A 186 15.10 20.17 24.07
N ILE A 187 13.87 19.68 23.98
CA ILE A 187 12.65 20.50 23.84
C ILE A 187 11.70 20.15 24.97
N THR A 188 11.28 21.15 25.74
CA THR A 188 10.21 21.00 26.73
C THR A 188 8.91 21.58 26.18
N GLY A 189 7.78 20.96 26.50
CA GLY A 189 6.48 21.43 26.03
C GLY A 189 5.43 20.33 26.01
N PRO A 190 4.21 20.60 25.51
CA PRO A 190 3.19 19.58 25.44
C PRO A 190 3.55 18.47 24.42
N LYS A 191 2.93 17.29 24.60
CA LYS A 191 3.38 16.02 23.99
C LYS A 191 3.42 16.07 22.46
N LYS A 192 2.46 16.71 21.81
CA LYS A 192 2.42 16.73 20.35
C LYS A 192 3.40 17.76 19.80
N GLU A 193 3.41 18.93 20.42
CA GLU A 193 4.15 20.11 20.03
C GLU A 193 5.65 19.87 20.10
N SER A 194 6.16 19.19 21.14
CA SER A 194 7.61 18.96 21.27
C SER A 194 8.19 18.09 20.14
N LEU A 195 7.46 17.09 19.64
CA LEU A 195 7.90 16.30 18.47
C LEU A 195 7.71 17.03 17.14
N GLU A 196 6.65 17.83 17.01
CA GLU A 196 6.46 18.69 15.82
C GLU A 196 7.56 19.75 15.71
N THR A 197 7.92 20.38 16.83
CA THR A 197 9.06 21.32 16.91
C THR A 197 10.37 20.61 16.59
N PHE A 198 10.60 19.40 17.12
CA PHE A 198 11.77 18.60 16.76
C PHE A 198 11.87 18.36 15.24
N ALA A 199 10.79 17.89 14.61
CA ALA A 199 10.77 17.66 13.16
C ALA A 199 10.94 18.96 12.36
N GLN A 200 10.46 20.09 12.86
CA GLN A 200 10.62 21.40 12.22
C GLN A 200 12.08 21.89 12.30
N LEU A 201 12.74 21.77 13.45
CA LEU A 201 14.15 22.10 13.61
C LEU A 201 15.02 21.19 12.74
N LEU A 202 14.72 19.90 12.72
CA LEU A 202 15.38 18.92 11.86
C LEU A 202 15.25 19.28 10.36
N LYS A 203 14.05 19.69 9.91
CA LYS A 203 13.80 20.17 8.54
C LYS A 203 14.67 21.39 8.20
N ASN A 204 14.68 22.38 9.10
CA ASN A 204 15.39 23.64 8.91
C ASN A 204 16.91 23.42 8.86
N GLU A 205 17.45 22.68 9.83
CA GLU A 205 18.89 22.40 9.95
C GLU A 205 19.40 21.59 8.75
N ASN A 206 18.60 20.66 8.22
CA ASN A 206 18.94 19.88 7.03
C ASN A 206 18.56 20.56 5.71
N LYS A 207 18.05 21.81 5.75
CA LYS A 207 17.69 22.63 4.59
C LYS A 207 16.72 21.93 3.62
N ILE A 208 15.75 21.20 4.16
CA ILE A 208 14.77 20.44 3.37
C ILE A 208 13.67 21.40 2.89
N LYS A 209 13.72 21.76 1.60
CA LYS A 209 12.80 22.72 0.98
C LYS A 209 11.63 22.04 0.25
N ASN A 210 11.92 21.06 -0.60
CA ASN A 210 10.94 20.47 -1.51
C ASN A 210 10.73 18.99 -1.18
N LEU A 211 9.56 18.67 -0.62
CA LEU A 211 9.13 17.28 -0.42
C LEU A 211 8.44 16.77 -1.68
N ALA A 212 8.52 15.46 -1.90
CA ALA A 212 7.72 14.81 -2.92
C ALA A 212 6.22 14.96 -2.60
N LYS A 213 5.38 14.80 -3.63
CA LYS A 213 3.93 14.70 -3.42
C LYS A 213 3.58 13.28 -2.95
N PRO A 214 2.50 13.11 -2.15
CA PRO A 214 1.94 11.80 -1.85
C PRO A 214 1.71 11.01 -3.15
N ILE A 215 2.06 9.72 -3.13
CA ILE A 215 1.87 8.83 -4.28
C ILE A 215 0.98 7.65 -3.90
N LYS A 216 0.23 7.21 -4.89
CA LYS A 216 -0.54 5.98 -4.90
C LYS A 216 0.07 5.06 -5.93
N GLY A 217 0.34 3.81 -5.59
CA GLY A 217 0.99 2.91 -6.53
C GLY A 217 0.68 1.45 -6.29
N LEU A 218 1.15 0.63 -7.23
CA LEU A 218 1.14 -0.82 -7.15
C LEU A 218 2.58 -1.31 -6.97
N CYS A 219 2.86 -1.97 -5.84
CA CYS A 219 4.10 -2.68 -5.59
C CYS A 219 3.94 -4.11 -6.10
N CYS A 220 4.53 -4.39 -7.26
CA CYS A 220 4.33 -5.65 -7.94
C CYS A 220 5.11 -6.79 -7.27
N ALA A 221 4.45 -7.96 -7.21
CA ALA A 221 4.98 -9.28 -6.86
C ALA A 221 5.30 -9.55 -5.39
N TYR A 222 6.07 -8.73 -4.67
CA TYR A 222 6.63 -9.16 -3.37
C TYR A 222 5.55 -9.61 -2.37
N TYR A 223 4.55 -8.76 -2.11
CA TYR A 223 3.48 -9.08 -1.17
C TYR A 223 2.48 -10.10 -1.74
N ALA A 224 2.44 -10.29 -3.06
CA ALA A 224 1.59 -11.30 -3.67
C ALA A 224 2.21 -12.72 -3.57
N GLN A 225 3.51 -12.85 -3.89
CA GLN A 225 4.20 -14.12 -4.18
C GLN A 225 5.70 -14.15 -3.85
N GLY A 226 6.22 -13.17 -3.12
CA GLY A 226 7.64 -13.08 -2.72
C GLY A 226 8.56 -12.63 -3.85
N ASN A 227 9.82 -13.05 -3.83
CA ASN A 227 10.85 -12.66 -4.81
C ASN A 227 10.68 -13.36 -6.18
N LYS A 228 9.46 -13.41 -6.70
CA LYS A 228 9.09 -14.03 -7.97
C LYS A 228 8.39 -12.98 -8.81
N VAL A 229 9.12 -12.37 -9.74
CA VAL A 229 8.58 -11.40 -10.69
C VAL A 229 9.21 -11.65 -12.05
N ASP A 230 8.38 -11.61 -13.08
CA ASP A 230 8.78 -11.77 -14.46
C ASP A 230 7.92 -10.86 -15.36
N GLU A 231 8.27 -10.82 -16.64
CA GLU A 231 7.59 -10.04 -17.67
C GLU A 231 6.09 -10.34 -17.73
N ARG A 232 5.71 -11.63 -17.74
CA ARG A 232 4.28 -12.01 -17.86
C ARG A 232 3.48 -11.51 -16.66
N TYR A 233 4.02 -11.64 -15.45
CA TYR A 233 3.35 -11.16 -14.23
C TYR A 233 3.05 -9.65 -14.31
N ILE A 234 4.00 -8.84 -14.78
CA ILE A 234 3.78 -7.39 -14.91
C ILE A 234 2.75 -7.10 -16.00
N LEU A 235 2.84 -7.76 -17.16
CA LEU A 235 1.87 -7.60 -18.25
C LEU A 235 0.45 -8.01 -17.81
N ASP A 236 0.30 -9.06 -17.01
CA ASP A 236 -0.99 -9.46 -16.42
C ASP A 236 -1.57 -8.38 -15.51
N GLN A 237 -0.73 -7.69 -14.72
CA GLN A 237 -1.21 -6.55 -13.91
C GLN A 237 -1.72 -5.42 -14.82
N LEU A 238 -0.99 -5.12 -15.90
CA LEU A 238 -1.34 -4.05 -16.84
C LEU A 238 -2.63 -4.37 -17.60
N GLU A 239 -2.78 -5.58 -18.11
CA GLU A 239 -4.00 -6.06 -18.76
C GLU A 239 -5.20 -6.00 -17.79
N THR A 240 -4.97 -6.37 -16.53
CA THR A 240 -6.00 -6.26 -15.49
C THR A 240 -6.43 -4.81 -15.28
N ILE A 241 -5.47 -3.88 -15.22
CA ILE A 241 -5.76 -2.44 -15.09
C ILE A 241 -6.58 -1.92 -16.28
N ASP A 242 -6.27 -2.36 -17.50
CA ASP A 242 -7.02 -1.95 -18.70
C ASP A 242 -8.47 -2.45 -18.70
N ARG A 243 -8.69 -3.64 -18.14
CA ARG A 243 -10.02 -4.25 -18.04
C ARG A 243 -10.88 -3.64 -16.94
N LEU A 244 -10.32 -2.81 -16.05
CA LEU A 244 -11.10 -2.21 -14.97
C LEU A 244 -12.15 -1.25 -15.53
N PRO A 245 -13.38 -1.25 -14.97
CA PRO A 245 -14.41 -0.28 -15.34
C PRO A 245 -14.06 1.11 -14.80
N GLY A 246 -13.26 1.84 -15.58
CA GLY A 246 -12.74 3.16 -15.25
C GLY A 246 -11.23 3.16 -14.99
N LYS A 247 -10.61 4.34 -15.11
CA LYS A 247 -9.16 4.49 -14.97
C LYS A 247 -8.78 4.61 -13.49
N ILE A 248 -8.05 3.61 -12.98
CA ILE A 248 -7.51 3.59 -11.62
C ILE A 248 -6.51 4.74 -11.40
N ASN A 249 -6.56 5.38 -10.23
CA ASN A 249 -5.67 6.50 -9.89
C ASN A 249 -4.34 6.01 -9.29
N LEU A 250 -3.50 5.42 -10.14
CA LEU A 250 -2.13 5.01 -9.80
C LEU A 250 -1.12 6.01 -10.38
N ASN A 251 -0.21 6.48 -9.55
CA ASN A 251 0.94 7.30 -9.96
C ASN A 251 2.11 6.42 -10.39
N PHE A 252 2.31 5.28 -9.73
CA PHE A 252 3.45 4.39 -9.97
C PHE A 252 3.04 2.91 -10.03
N ILE A 253 3.71 2.16 -10.90
CA ILE A 253 3.88 0.71 -10.79
C ILE A 253 5.35 0.46 -10.48
N GLN A 254 5.63 -0.16 -9.34
CA GLN A 254 6.97 -0.45 -8.86
C GLN A 254 7.25 -1.94 -8.98
N ILE A 255 8.26 -2.33 -9.76
CA ILE A 255 8.73 -3.70 -9.89
C ILE A 255 9.63 -4.01 -8.69
N ASP A 256 9.18 -4.90 -7.80
CA ASP A 256 9.89 -5.25 -6.57
C ASP A 256 10.93 -6.39 -6.79
N ALA A 257 11.45 -6.98 -5.71
CA ALA A 257 12.52 -7.98 -5.76
C ALA A 257 12.17 -9.22 -6.59
N GLY A 258 13.19 -9.79 -7.24
CA GLY A 258 13.08 -11.03 -8.04
C GLY A 258 13.51 -10.88 -9.50
N CYS A 259 13.83 -9.65 -9.95
CA CYS A 259 14.20 -9.38 -11.34
C CYS A 259 15.58 -9.92 -11.76
N CYS A 260 16.44 -10.25 -10.79
CA CYS A 260 17.83 -10.62 -11.01
C CYS A 260 18.40 -11.37 -9.79
N VAL A 261 19.58 -11.95 -9.97
CA VAL A 261 20.42 -12.37 -8.83
C VAL A 261 20.91 -11.11 -8.12
N TRP A 262 20.82 -11.09 -6.79
CA TRP A 262 21.22 -9.92 -6.00
C TRP A 262 22.73 -9.73 -6.12
N GLY A 263 23.18 -8.57 -6.60
CA GLY A 263 24.57 -8.34 -7.03
C GLY A 263 24.71 -8.13 -8.54
N ASP A 264 23.83 -8.74 -9.32
CA ASP A 264 23.89 -8.75 -10.78
C ASP A 264 22.69 -7.98 -11.35
N TRP A 265 22.50 -6.74 -10.87
CA TRP A 265 21.25 -5.98 -11.04
C TRP A 265 20.86 -5.62 -12.48
N LEU A 266 21.78 -5.78 -13.44
CA LEU A 266 21.52 -5.54 -14.87
C LEU A 266 21.24 -6.84 -15.64
N ASP A 267 21.44 -8.00 -15.02
CA ASP A 267 21.25 -9.31 -15.63
C ASP A 267 19.78 -9.75 -15.49
N THR A 268 18.87 -9.01 -16.14
CA THR A 268 17.41 -9.21 -16.00
C THR A 268 16.79 -10.06 -17.09
N GLN A 269 17.54 -10.38 -18.15
CA GLN A 269 17.00 -10.98 -19.39
C GLN A 269 16.30 -12.32 -19.18
N LYS A 270 16.71 -13.09 -18.15
CA LYS A 270 16.06 -14.37 -17.82
C LYS A 270 14.61 -14.18 -17.35
N GLN A 271 14.34 -13.14 -16.58
CA GLN A 271 13.00 -12.83 -16.06
C GLN A 271 12.22 -11.88 -17.00
N PHE A 272 12.94 -11.07 -17.77
CA PHE A 272 12.40 -10.05 -18.66
C PHE A 272 13.03 -10.16 -20.05
N PRO A 273 12.61 -11.15 -20.87
CA PRO A 273 13.21 -11.42 -22.18
C PRO A 273 13.07 -10.26 -23.16
N SER A 274 12.02 -9.43 -23.04
CA SER A 274 11.86 -8.22 -23.85
C SER A 274 12.63 -7.01 -23.29
N GLY A 275 13.30 -7.17 -22.14
CA GLY A 275 14.09 -6.16 -21.46
C GLY A 275 13.26 -5.18 -20.61
N MET A 276 13.90 -4.59 -19.59
CA MET A 276 13.24 -3.69 -18.65
C MET A 276 12.71 -2.40 -19.28
N GLY A 277 13.37 -1.90 -20.34
CA GLY A 277 12.92 -0.72 -21.08
C GLY A 277 11.57 -0.94 -21.78
N PHE A 278 11.31 -2.15 -22.29
CA PHE A 278 10.01 -2.52 -22.85
C PHE A 278 8.91 -2.46 -21.79
N ILE A 279 9.14 -3.04 -20.61
CA ILE A 279 8.19 -3.01 -19.50
C ILE A 279 7.87 -1.58 -19.06
N VAL A 280 8.89 -0.73 -18.94
CA VAL A 280 8.69 0.69 -18.60
C VAL A 280 7.84 1.39 -19.65
N LYS A 281 8.05 1.10 -20.94
CA LYS A 281 7.23 1.64 -22.03
C LYS A 281 5.77 1.19 -21.91
N GLU A 282 5.50 -0.07 -21.62
CA GLU A 282 4.14 -0.60 -21.41
C GLU A 282 3.44 0.04 -20.20
N ILE A 283 4.15 0.26 -19.10
CA ILE A 283 3.62 0.99 -17.93
C ILE A 283 3.27 2.44 -18.33
N LYS A 284 4.16 3.12 -19.04
CA LYS A 284 3.99 4.53 -19.44
C LYS A 284 2.88 4.76 -20.46
N LYS A 285 2.58 3.78 -21.33
CA LYS A 285 1.42 3.85 -22.26
C LYS A 285 0.09 4.12 -21.54
N ARG A 286 -0.03 3.71 -20.27
CA ARG A 286 -1.23 3.90 -19.44
C ARG A 286 -1.20 5.22 -18.65
N GLY A 287 -0.18 6.05 -18.85
CA GLY A 287 0.05 7.30 -18.12
C GLY A 287 0.52 7.09 -16.68
N ILE A 288 1.07 5.91 -16.37
CA ILE A 288 1.59 5.54 -15.06
C ILE A 288 3.12 5.58 -15.10
N LYS A 289 3.78 5.97 -14.01
CA LYS A 289 5.25 5.98 -13.91
C LYS A 289 5.79 4.63 -13.45
N ALA A 290 7.03 4.31 -13.81
CA ALA A 290 7.67 3.07 -13.40
C ALA A 290 8.63 3.29 -12.23
N GLY A 291 8.65 2.35 -11.28
CA GLY A 291 9.63 2.23 -10.21
C GLY A 291 10.34 0.87 -10.21
N ILE A 292 11.53 0.80 -9.64
CA ILE A 292 12.34 -0.42 -9.55
C ILE A 292 12.95 -0.59 -8.16
N TRP A 293 12.99 -1.83 -7.68
CA TRP A 293 13.65 -2.21 -6.44
C TRP A 293 15.10 -2.62 -6.66
N ILE A 294 15.95 -2.31 -5.68
CA ILE A 294 17.35 -2.74 -5.61
C ILE A 294 17.78 -2.91 -4.15
N ALA A 295 18.57 -3.94 -3.85
CA ALA A 295 19.36 -4.01 -2.63
C ALA A 295 20.83 -3.65 -2.96
N PRO A 296 21.23 -2.37 -2.88
CA PRO A 296 22.47 -1.90 -3.53
C PRO A 296 23.75 -2.28 -2.79
N PHE A 297 23.66 -2.62 -1.50
CA PHE A 297 24.83 -2.88 -0.65
C PHE A 297 24.91 -4.33 -0.18
N VAL A 298 24.19 -5.23 -0.83
CA VAL A 298 24.29 -6.67 -0.59
C VAL A 298 24.31 -7.44 -1.90
N ALA A 299 25.09 -8.52 -1.94
CA ALA A 299 25.06 -9.46 -3.05
C ALA A 299 25.00 -10.91 -2.55
N SER A 300 24.43 -11.79 -3.37
CA SER A 300 24.43 -13.22 -3.11
C SER A 300 25.86 -13.77 -3.28
N PRO A 301 26.28 -14.75 -2.46
CA PRO A 301 27.50 -15.52 -2.71
C PRO A 301 27.53 -16.23 -4.07
N LYS A 302 26.38 -16.37 -4.75
CA LYS A 302 26.27 -16.93 -6.10
C LYS A 302 26.34 -15.87 -7.21
N SER A 303 26.41 -14.59 -6.86
CA SER A 303 26.48 -13.50 -7.85
C SER A 303 27.84 -13.48 -8.54
N LYS A 304 27.86 -13.04 -9.80
CA LYS A 304 29.12 -12.80 -10.52
C LYS A 304 29.94 -11.76 -9.77
N LEU A 305 29.29 -10.69 -9.29
CA LEU A 305 29.93 -9.63 -8.54
C LEU A 305 30.74 -10.12 -7.33
N PHE A 306 30.18 -11.03 -6.51
CA PHE A 306 30.91 -11.54 -5.35
C PHE A 306 32.04 -12.48 -5.75
N ASN A 307 31.84 -13.33 -6.76
CA ASN A 307 32.85 -14.27 -7.22
C ASN A 307 34.04 -13.58 -7.88
N GLU A 308 33.80 -12.52 -8.65
CA GLU A 308 34.84 -11.78 -9.38
C GLU A 308 35.55 -10.74 -8.50
N HIS A 309 34.84 -10.15 -7.53
CA HIS A 309 35.35 -9.04 -6.71
C HIS A 309 35.09 -9.21 -5.20
N PRO A 310 35.55 -10.30 -4.57
CA PRO A 310 35.35 -10.52 -3.13
C PRO A 310 36.01 -9.43 -2.27
N ASP A 311 37.06 -8.77 -2.77
CA ASP A 311 37.75 -7.65 -2.11
C ASP A 311 36.89 -6.40 -1.93
N TRP A 312 35.79 -6.25 -2.68
CA TRP A 312 34.87 -5.10 -2.56
C TRP A 312 33.90 -5.20 -1.37
N PHE A 313 33.92 -6.33 -0.66
CA PHE A 313 32.96 -6.65 0.39
C PHE A 313 33.56 -6.45 1.78
N LEU A 314 32.73 -5.99 2.70
CA LEU A 314 33.09 -5.76 4.10
C LEU A 314 33.51 -7.06 4.77
N LYS A 315 34.55 -6.98 5.60
CA LYS A 315 35.10 -8.07 6.40
C LYS A 315 35.17 -7.66 7.88
N ASP A 316 34.95 -8.62 8.77
CA ASP A 316 35.17 -8.47 10.20
C ASP A 316 36.67 -8.48 10.55
N ASP A 317 36.99 -8.30 11.84
CA ASP A 317 38.38 -8.26 12.32
C ASP A 317 39.12 -9.61 12.13
N SER A 318 38.40 -10.71 11.92
CA SER A 318 39.00 -12.02 11.58
C SER A 318 39.25 -12.21 10.09
N GLY A 319 38.87 -11.22 9.26
CA GLY A 319 38.97 -11.28 7.81
C GLY A 319 37.79 -11.99 7.13
N LYS A 320 36.76 -12.41 7.88
CA LYS A 320 35.57 -13.07 7.34
C LYS A 320 34.57 -12.05 6.84
N HIS A 321 33.93 -12.34 5.70
CA HIS A 321 32.91 -11.43 5.17
C HIS A 321 31.69 -11.30 6.07
N PHE A 322 31.18 -10.08 6.21
CA PHE A 322 29.95 -9.82 6.93
C PHE A 322 28.73 -10.43 6.23
N GLU A 323 27.88 -11.07 7.03
CA GLU A 323 26.57 -11.53 6.59
C GLU A 323 25.62 -10.31 6.45
N GLY A 324 25.10 -10.13 5.23
CA GLY A 324 24.23 -9.02 4.87
C GLY A 324 22.80 -9.15 5.42
N ARG A 325 22.36 -10.36 5.78
CA ARG A 325 21.04 -10.64 6.39
C ARG A 325 21.14 -11.28 7.76
N PHE A 326 20.75 -10.53 8.79
CA PHE A 326 20.51 -11.04 10.15
C PHE A 326 19.04 -10.79 10.57
N THR A 327 18.07 -11.04 9.68
CA THR A 327 16.76 -10.37 9.80
C THR A 327 15.50 -11.21 9.63
N SER A 328 15.59 -12.51 9.40
CA SER A 328 14.44 -13.42 9.49
C SER A 328 14.81 -14.80 10.04
N PRO A 329 13.88 -15.47 10.71
CA PRO A 329 14.13 -16.70 11.44
C PRO A 329 14.17 -17.96 10.57
N ILE A 330 13.88 -17.84 9.27
CA ILE A 330 14.01 -18.93 8.28
C ILE A 330 15.25 -18.70 7.40
N ASP A 331 16.02 -17.63 7.68
CA ASP A 331 17.19 -17.23 6.90
C ASP A 331 18.42 -18.12 7.17
N PHE A 332 18.34 -19.10 8.08
CA PHE A 332 19.37 -20.12 8.25
C PHE A 332 19.45 -21.11 7.07
N LEU A 333 18.47 -21.08 6.16
CA LEU A 333 18.53 -21.83 4.91
C LEU A 333 19.63 -21.22 4.01
N GLN A 334 20.69 -22.00 3.76
CA GLN A 334 21.95 -21.61 3.09
C GLN A 334 21.83 -20.84 1.76
N PHE A 335 20.69 -20.90 1.05
CA PHE A 335 20.47 -20.15 -0.19
C PHE A 335 20.09 -18.67 0.03
N LEU A 336 20.06 -18.18 1.28
CA LEU A 336 19.67 -16.81 1.66
C LEU A 336 20.79 -15.99 2.33
N SER A 337 22.03 -16.50 2.38
CA SER A 337 23.19 -15.75 2.86
C SER A 337 23.56 -14.64 1.87
N PHE A 338 23.88 -13.45 2.36
CA PHE A 338 24.33 -12.30 1.56
C PHE A 338 25.67 -11.76 2.07
N ARG A 339 26.37 -11.02 1.23
CA ARG A 339 27.64 -10.37 1.54
C ARG A 339 27.46 -8.86 1.45
N ALA A 340 27.88 -8.14 2.48
CA ALA A 340 27.74 -6.69 2.54
C ALA A 340 28.83 -6.01 1.68
N LEU A 341 28.43 -5.19 0.72
CA LEU A 341 29.36 -4.39 -0.09
C LEU A 341 29.82 -3.16 0.67
N ASP A 342 31.05 -2.73 0.43
CA ASP A 342 31.58 -1.48 0.95
C ASP A 342 31.22 -0.30 0.03
N PRO A 343 30.26 0.58 0.40
CA PRO A 343 29.90 1.73 -0.43
C PRO A 343 31.01 2.80 -0.49
N THR A 344 32.06 2.69 0.33
CA THR A 344 33.20 3.61 0.32
C THR A 344 34.25 3.23 -0.71
N HIS A 345 34.23 1.99 -1.21
CA HIS A 345 35.15 1.49 -2.23
C HIS A 345 34.90 2.15 -3.59
N PRO A 346 35.92 2.75 -4.26
CA PRO A 346 35.74 3.48 -5.52
C PRO A 346 35.07 2.65 -6.62
N LYS A 347 35.48 1.38 -6.78
CA LYS A 347 34.89 0.49 -7.80
C LYS A 347 33.46 0.08 -7.51
N VAL A 348 33.07 0.01 -6.23
CA VAL A 348 31.66 -0.19 -5.85
C VAL A 348 30.84 1.05 -6.25
N GLN A 349 31.37 2.26 -6.01
CA GLN A 349 30.69 3.49 -6.41
C GLN A 349 30.53 3.58 -7.94
N GLU A 350 31.56 3.25 -8.72
CA GLU A 350 31.50 3.19 -10.19
C GLU A 350 30.41 2.21 -10.65
N ARG A 351 30.37 1.00 -10.08
CA ARG A 351 29.36 -0.02 -10.40
C ARG A 351 27.95 0.47 -10.07
N LEU A 352 27.73 1.06 -8.90
CA LEU A 352 26.43 1.60 -8.50
C LEU A 352 25.99 2.74 -9.43
N ILE A 353 26.90 3.64 -9.80
CA ILE A 353 26.59 4.71 -10.76
C ILE A 353 26.12 4.12 -12.09
N LYS A 354 26.81 3.10 -12.61
CA LYS A 354 26.42 2.42 -13.85
C LYS A 354 25.02 1.81 -13.75
N VAL A 355 24.73 1.07 -12.67
CA VAL A 355 23.42 0.44 -12.45
C VAL A 355 22.30 1.48 -12.38
N ILE A 356 22.48 2.52 -11.56
CA ILE A 356 21.45 3.52 -11.35
C ILE A 356 21.21 4.37 -12.60
N LYS A 357 22.27 4.73 -13.35
CA LYS A 357 22.11 5.40 -14.65
C LYS A 357 21.34 4.54 -15.62
N GLN A 358 21.65 3.25 -15.71
CA GLN A 358 20.93 2.33 -16.59
C GLN A 358 19.43 2.24 -16.24
N PHE A 359 19.08 2.24 -14.95
CA PHE A 359 17.67 2.28 -14.52
C PHE A 359 16.97 3.56 -14.98
N VAL A 360 17.63 4.71 -14.84
CA VAL A 360 17.09 5.99 -15.34
C VAL A 360 16.98 6.00 -16.87
N GLU A 361 17.95 5.44 -17.58
CA GLU A 361 17.93 5.30 -19.05
C GLU A 361 16.79 4.40 -19.53
N TRP A 362 16.50 3.29 -18.84
CA TRP A 362 15.29 2.48 -19.08
C TRP A 362 14.00 3.25 -18.79
N GLY A 363 14.08 4.36 -18.06
CA GLY A 363 12.98 5.28 -17.81
C GLY A 363 12.33 5.12 -16.44
N PHE A 364 12.96 4.42 -15.49
CA PHE A 364 12.48 4.37 -14.10
C PHE A 364 12.58 5.74 -13.43
N GLU A 365 11.50 6.15 -12.77
CA GLU A 365 11.38 7.44 -12.09
C GLU A 365 11.35 7.31 -10.56
N LEU A 366 11.32 6.07 -10.04
CA LEU A 366 11.37 5.74 -8.63
C LEU A 366 12.35 4.59 -8.41
N ILE A 367 13.26 4.73 -7.44
CA ILE A 367 14.21 3.69 -7.05
C ILE A 367 13.95 3.35 -5.58
N LYS A 368 13.54 2.11 -5.31
CA LYS A 368 13.39 1.57 -3.96
C LYS A 368 14.66 0.84 -3.55
N THR A 369 15.40 1.38 -2.59
CA THR A 369 16.66 0.81 -2.07
C THR A 369 16.42 0.02 -0.80
N ASP A 370 16.91 -1.22 -0.70
CA ASP A 370 16.59 -2.14 0.39
C ASP A 370 17.85 -2.81 0.99
N PHE A 371 17.72 -3.40 2.18
CA PHE A 371 18.79 -4.12 2.90
C PHE A 371 20.11 -3.34 3.05
N THR A 372 20.04 -2.03 3.30
CA THR A 372 21.22 -1.15 3.38
C THR A 372 21.83 -1.04 4.78
N TYR A 373 21.16 -1.57 5.81
CA TYR A 373 21.64 -1.57 7.20
C TYR A 373 22.91 -2.41 7.40
N SER A 374 23.17 -3.38 6.53
CA SER A 374 24.33 -4.26 6.58
C SER A 374 25.65 -3.49 6.50
N VAL A 375 25.65 -2.34 5.81
CA VAL A 375 26.79 -1.40 5.77
C VAL A 375 27.23 -1.03 7.19
N CYS A 376 26.30 -0.92 8.12
CA CYS A 376 26.54 -0.45 9.48
C CYS A 376 26.89 -1.58 10.48
N PHE A 377 27.26 -2.77 10.00
CA PHE A 377 27.80 -3.84 10.85
C PHE A 377 29.33 -3.82 10.96
N SER A 378 30.01 -3.15 10.02
CA SER A 378 31.45 -2.93 10.04
C SER A 378 31.79 -1.52 10.51
N THR A 379 32.98 -1.33 11.08
CA THR A 379 33.65 -0.01 11.21
C THR A 379 34.96 0.05 10.39
N ASN A 380 35.21 -1.01 9.62
CA ASN A 380 36.34 -1.16 8.73
C ASN A 380 35.85 -1.00 7.28
N TYR A 381 36.22 0.13 6.67
CA TYR A 381 35.82 0.56 5.35
C TYR A 381 37.07 0.93 4.56
N HIS A 382 37.04 0.79 3.24
CA HIS A 382 38.11 1.18 2.32
C HIS A 382 38.56 2.63 2.57
N LYS A 383 37.61 3.53 2.85
CA LYS A 383 37.92 4.87 3.38
C LYS A 383 37.44 4.98 4.82
N LYS A 384 38.37 5.20 5.76
CA LYS A 384 38.06 5.36 7.18
C LYS A 384 37.06 6.51 7.41
N MET A 385 35.87 6.16 7.90
CA MET A 385 34.78 7.06 8.24
C MET A 385 33.81 6.35 9.19
N THR A 386 32.82 7.09 9.72
CA THR A 386 31.79 6.47 10.56
C THR A 386 30.82 5.62 9.74
N ARG A 387 30.04 4.77 10.41
CA ARG A 387 29.01 3.95 9.79
C ARG A 387 27.88 4.78 9.19
N ALA A 388 27.53 5.88 9.85
CA ALA A 388 26.56 6.85 9.34
C ALA A 388 27.07 7.51 8.04
N GLN A 389 28.34 7.90 7.99
CA GLN A 389 28.97 8.47 6.81
C GLN A 389 29.07 7.46 5.66
N ALA A 390 29.46 6.22 5.93
CA ALA A 390 29.56 5.17 4.90
C ALA A 390 28.20 4.89 4.25
N LEU A 391 27.15 4.71 5.05
CA LEU A 391 25.78 4.55 4.56
C LEU A 391 25.34 5.76 3.73
N ARG A 392 25.52 6.97 4.27
CA ARG A 392 25.13 8.21 3.61
C ARG A 392 25.88 8.40 2.29
N LYS A 393 27.17 8.09 2.24
CA LYS A 393 28.01 8.18 1.05
C LYS A 393 27.48 7.31 -0.08
N GLY A 394 27.09 6.07 0.20
CA GLY A 394 26.47 5.19 -0.79
C GLY A 394 25.16 5.78 -1.35
N PHE A 395 24.31 6.34 -0.49
CA PHE A 395 23.08 7.00 -0.90
C PHE A 395 23.30 8.30 -1.68
N GLU A 396 24.35 9.08 -1.36
CA GLU A 396 24.74 10.26 -2.13
C GLU A 396 25.22 9.89 -3.53
N VAL A 397 25.91 8.75 -3.68
CA VAL A 397 26.29 8.20 -4.99
C VAL A 397 25.04 7.80 -5.78
N ILE A 398 24.10 7.06 -5.17
CA ILE A 398 22.81 6.70 -5.79
C ILE A 398 22.04 7.95 -6.21
N ARG A 399 21.90 8.94 -5.31
CA ARG A 399 21.22 10.21 -5.58
C ARG A 399 21.87 10.98 -6.73
N LYS A 400 23.20 11.07 -6.76
CA LYS A 400 23.93 11.74 -7.85
C LYS A 400 23.70 11.04 -9.19
N ALA A 401 23.74 9.71 -9.22
CA ALA A 401 23.52 8.91 -10.43
C ALA A 401 22.05 8.98 -10.92
N ALA A 402 21.09 8.95 -10.00
CA ALA A 402 19.66 9.00 -10.32
C ALA A 402 19.20 10.40 -10.80
N GLY A 403 19.95 11.44 -10.43
CA GLY A 403 19.62 12.83 -10.75
C GLY A 403 18.52 13.41 -9.85
N LYS A 404 18.13 14.66 -10.15
CA LYS A 404 17.15 15.43 -9.35
C LYS A 404 15.70 15.01 -9.56
N LYS A 405 15.38 14.41 -10.71
CA LYS A 405 14.00 14.05 -11.09
C LYS A 405 13.55 12.69 -10.52
N ALA A 406 14.45 11.73 -10.44
CA ALA A 406 14.14 10.41 -9.90
C ALA A 406 13.87 10.49 -8.40
N LEU A 407 12.84 9.78 -7.94
CA LEU A 407 12.48 9.66 -6.54
C LEU A 407 13.24 8.50 -5.91
N ILE A 408 13.63 8.64 -4.65
CA ILE A 408 14.25 7.57 -3.87
C ILE A 408 13.36 7.21 -2.69
N GLN A 409 13.04 5.93 -2.60
CA GLN A 409 12.36 5.29 -1.49
C GLN A 409 13.31 4.29 -0.85
N ASN A 410 13.26 4.13 0.47
CA ASN A 410 13.93 3.03 1.14
C ASN A 410 12.96 1.86 1.41
N GLY A 411 13.52 0.66 1.56
CA GLY A 411 12.97 -0.47 2.26
C GLY A 411 13.64 -0.58 3.63
N ILE A 412 14.53 -1.55 3.78
CA ILE A 412 15.23 -1.85 5.02
C ILE A 412 16.54 -1.06 5.16
N THR A 413 16.54 -0.05 6.04
CA THR A 413 17.65 0.87 6.27
C THR A 413 17.61 1.55 7.66
N PRO A 414 18.78 1.94 8.21
CA PRO A 414 18.85 2.94 9.28
C PRO A 414 18.26 4.27 8.81
N LEU A 415 17.59 4.98 9.73
CA LEU A 415 16.77 6.15 9.38
C LEU A 415 17.56 7.46 9.37
N SER A 416 18.25 7.78 10.47
CA SER A 416 18.78 9.13 10.70
C SER A 416 19.78 9.60 9.63
N PRO A 417 20.73 8.79 9.10
CA PRO A 417 21.73 9.30 8.16
C PRO A 417 21.17 9.69 6.79
N LEU A 418 19.93 9.31 6.50
CA LEU A 418 19.29 9.50 5.20
C LEU A 418 18.35 10.70 5.15
N VAL A 419 18.21 11.45 6.24
CA VAL A 419 17.50 12.73 6.28
C VAL A 419 18.07 13.65 5.19
N GLY A 420 17.15 14.22 4.40
CA GLY A 420 17.48 15.09 3.26
C GLY A 420 17.91 14.38 1.97
N ILE A 421 17.97 13.04 1.93
CA ILE A 421 18.24 12.28 0.69
C ILE A 421 16.98 11.59 0.15
N LEU A 422 16.19 10.99 1.04
CA LEU A 422 15.00 10.21 0.68
C LEU A 422 13.83 11.13 0.33
N ASN A 423 13.03 10.68 -0.64
CA ASN A 423 11.71 11.27 -0.91
C ASN A 423 10.63 10.55 -0.08
N PHE A 424 10.71 9.22 -0.04
CA PHE A 424 9.79 8.35 0.68
C PHE A 424 10.56 7.49 1.67
N CYS A 425 10.02 7.33 2.87
CA CYS A 425 10.68 6.58 3.93
C CYS A 425 9.75 5.50 4.49
N ARG A 426 10.03 4.21 4.23
CA ARG A 426 9.48 3.11 5.03
C ARG A 426 9.88 3.35 6.47
N VAL A 427 8.90 3.36 7.36
CA VAL A 427 9.08 3.64 8.79
C VAL A 427 8.60 2.50 9.71
N GLY A 428 8.18 1.38 9.13
CA GLY A 428 7.70 0.21 9.85
C GLY A 428 8.15 -1.11 9.22
N LEU A 429 7.64 -2.22 9.77
CA LEU A 429 7.91 -3.57 9.28
C LEU A 429 7.25 -3.81 7.91
N ASP A 430 7.52 -4.97 7.33
CA ASP A 430 6.72 -5.44 6.20
C ASP A 430 5.32 -5.78 6.68
N THR A 431 4.29 -5.49 5.88
CA THR A 431 2.89 -5.76 6.20
C THR A 431 2.63 -7.26 6.35
N VAL A 432 3.29 -8.06 5.51
CA VAL A 432 3.24 -9.52 5.54
C VAL A 432 4.59 -10.09 5.14
N ASN A 433 4.87 -11.29 5.62
CA ASN A 433 5.92 -12.14 5.08
C ASN A 433 5.29 -13.13 4.07
N PRO A 434 5.63 -13.04 2.77
CA PRO A 434 5.07 -13.95 1.76
C PRO A 434 5.60 -15.39 1.87
N PHE A 435 6.77 -15.61 2.49
CA PHE A 435 7.38 -16.94 2.62
C PHE A 435 6.63 -17.86 3.58
N VAL A 436 5.80 -17.31 4.49
CA VAL A 436 4.97 -18.10 5.40
C VAL A 436 3.60 -18.44 4.80
N TYR A 437 3.26 -18.00 3.59
CA TYR A 437 1.96 -18.30 2.96
C TYR A 437 1.61 -19.79 2.87
N PRO A 438 2.56 -20.70 2.59
CA PRO A 438 2.30 -22.14 2.58
C PRO A 438 2.00 -22.76 3.95
N LEU A 439 2.15 -22.02 5.07
CA LEU A 439 2.04 -22.52 6.43
C LEU A 439 0.83 -21.89 7.16
N PRO A 440 -0.41 -22.42 7.06
CA PRO A 440 -1.64 -21.67 7.41
C PRO A 440 -1.71 -21.14 8.84
N ILE A 441 -1.38 -21.96 9.84
CA ILE A 441 -1.40 -21.58 11.27
C ILE A 441 -0.35 -20.50 11.53
N PHE A 442 0.85 -20.74 11.02
CA PHE A 442 2.00 -19.87 11.20
C PHE A 442 1.84 -18.53 10.51
N ARG A 443 1.33 -18.55 9.28
CA ARG A 443 0.99 -17.37 8.47
C ARG A 443 0.11 -16.40 9.23
N ASN A 444 -0.96 -16.89 9.83
CA ASN A 444 -1.91 -16.03 10.53
C ASN A 444 -1.23 -15.38 11.74
N LEU A 445 -0.49 -16.13 12.55
CA LEU A 445 0.23 -15.59 13.70
C LEU A 445 1.25 -14.52 13.28
N VAL A 446 2.13 -14.86 12.33
CA VAL A 446 3.23 -14.00 11.87
C VAL A 446 2.69 -12.72 11.23
N ASN A 447 1.77 -12.82 10.28
CA ASN A 447 1.34 -11.67 9.50
C ASN A 447 0.43 -10.71 10.30
N ASN A 448 -0.38 -11.21 11.24
CA ASN A 448 -1.10 -10.34 12.17
C ASN A 448 -0.15 -9.60 13.13
N TYR A 449 0.89 -10.29 13.63
CA TYR A 449 1.91 -9.65 14.45
C TYR A 449 2.65 -8.57 13.65
N MET A 450 3.17 -8.90 12.46
CA MET A 450 3.94 -7.97 11.63
C MET A 450 3.14 -6.71 11.28
N LEU A 451 1.89 -6.82 10.85
CA LEU A 451 1.08 -5.64 10.55
C LEU A 451 0.75 -4.81 11.81
N SER A 452 0.53 -5.44 12.96
CA SER A 452 0.33 -4.71 14.22
C SER A 452 1.57 -3.90 14.61
N GLU A 453 2.75 -4.52 14.51
CA GLU A 453 4.03 -3.86 14.77
C GLU A 453 4.31 -2.75 13.75
N ASN A 454 4.02 -3.00 12.46
CA ASN A 454 4.14 -2.02 11.39
C ASN A 454 3.29 -0.77 11.68
N LEU A 455 2.00 -0.95 11.98
CA LEU A 455 1.08 0.16 12.27
C LEU A 455 1.51 0.94 13.50
N ARG A 456 1.99 0.27 14.57
CA ARG A 456 2.52 0.97 15.74
C ARG A 456 3.69 1.86 15.35
N ASN A 457 4.68 1.30 14.65
CA ASN A 457 5.86 2.05 14.22
C ASN A 457 5.49 3.23 13.30
N CYS A 458 4.57 3.03 12.36
CA CYS A 458 4.13 4.07 11.45
C CYS A 458 3.43 5.23 12.19
N ILE A 459 2.58 4.91 13.17
CA ILE A 459 1.88 5.91 13.98
C ILE A 459 2.87 6.74 14.80
N THR A 460 3.83 6.11 15.48
CA THR A 460 4.78 6.84 16.34
C THR A 460 5.84 7.62 15.58
N ARG A 461 6.02 7.35 14.28
CA ARG A 461 6.93 8.10 13.39
C ARG A 461 6.20 9.07 12.48
N GLN A 462 4.88 9.24 12.65
CA GLN A 462 4.04 10.03 11.75
C GLN A 462 4.44 11.51 11.70
N PHE A 463 4.91 12.08 12.81
CA PHE A 463 5.34 13.48 12.92
C PHE A 463 6.52 13.85 11.99
N LEU A 464 7.24 12.86 11.44
CA LEU A 464 8.31 13.06 10.46
C LEU A 464 7.75 13.25 9.03
N SER A 465 6.57 12.68 8.74
CA SER A 465 5.95 12.72 7.42
C SER A 465 5.52 14.14 7.06
N GLY A 466 5.84 14.60 5.86
CA GLY A 466 5.52 15.96 5.42
C GLY A 466 6.47 17.04 5.99
N LYS A 467 7.49 16.64 6.77
CA LYS A 467 8.53 17.53 7.29
C LYS A 467 9.89 17.24 6.66
N ILE A 468 10.33 15.98 6.73
CA ILE A 468 11.67 15.57 6.27
C ILE A 468 11.66 14.60 5.07
N TRP A 469 10.56 13.87 4.91
CA TRP A 469 10.24 12.96 3.81
C TRP A 469 8.74 12.68 3.89
N LEU A 470 8.21 11.83 3.01
CA LEU A 470 6.88 11.24 3.18
C LEU A 470 7.00 9.81 3.72
N ASN A 471 6.26 9.51 4.78
CA ASN A 471 6.29 8.16 5.34
C ASN A 471 5.62 7.15 4.40
N ASP A 472 6.21 5.98 4.32
CA ASP A 472 5.66 4.80 3.66
C ASP A 472 5.25 3.78 4.73
N ALA A 473 3.94 3.53 4.78
CA ALA A 473 3.29 2.62 5.72
C ALA A 473 3.30 1.16 5.25
N ASP A 474 4.02 0.89 4.17
CA ASP A 474 4.01 -0.34 3.43
C ASP A 474 2.68 -0.66 2.72
N CYS A 475 2.69 -1.74 1.93
CA CYS A 475 1.63 -2.13 1.04
C CYS A 475 0.39 -2.65 1.75
N LEU A 476 -0.78 -2.20 1.30
CA LEU A 476 -2.06 -2.82 1.60
C LEU A 476 -2.19 -4.14 0.86
N VAL A 477 -2.64 -5.17 1.58
CA VAL A 477 -2.77 -6.54 1.07
C VAL A 477 -4.19 -7.03 1.34
N TYR A 478 -4.89 -7.39 0.27
CA TYR A 478 -6.30 -7.76 0.26
C TYR A 478 -6.54 -9.25 -0.04
N LYS A 479 -5.53 -9.99 -0.52
CA LYS A 479 -5.63 -11.43 -0.76
C LYS A 479 -6.12 -12.18 0.48
N LEU A 480 -7.04 -13.12 0.26
CA LEU A 480 -7.73 -13.86 1.33
C LEU A 480 -6.79 -14.75 2.15
N ASN A 481 -5.79 -15.34 1.49
CA ASN A 481 -4.80 -16.21 2.12
C ASN A 481 -3.54 -15.45 2.57
N SER A 482 -3.62 -14.14 2.82
CA SER A 482 -2.52 -13.36 3.43
C SER A 482 -2.30 -13.73 4.89
N GLY A 483 -3.34 -14.19 5.59
CA GLY A 483 -3.32 -14.47 7.02
C GLY A 483 -3.54 -13.24 7.92
N ILE A 484 -3.72 -12.05 7.34
CA ILE A 484 -4.12 -10.86 8.11
C ILE A 484 -5.63 -10.90 8.36
N ASN A 485 -6.06 -10.57 9.58
CA ASN A 485 -7.46 -10.43 9.90
C ASN A 485 -8.08 -9.13 9.36
N GLU A 486 -9.39 -9.17 9.14
CA GLU A 486 -10.16 -8.07 8.54
C GLU A 486 -10.11 -6.76 9.34
N LYS A 487 -9.98 -6.82 10.68
CA LYS A 487 -9.88 -5.65 11.55
C LYS A 487 -8.57 -4.89 11.32
N LEU A 488 -7.46 -5.61 11.16
CA LEU A 488 -6.15 -5.00 10.88
C LEU A 488 -6.08 -4.42 9.47
N ILE A 489 -6.66 -5.09 8.47
CA ILE A 489 -6.78 -4.54 7.11
C ILE A 489 -7.50 -3.17 7.16
N LYS A 490 -8.67 -3.10 7.82
CA LYS A 490 -9.42 -1.84 7.97
C LYS A 490 -8.62 -0.75 8.70
N LYS A 491 -7.84 -1.13 9.72
CA LYS A 491 -6.98 -0.19 10.45
C LYS A 491 -5.87 0.36 9.56
N HIS A 492 -5.25 -0.50 8.74
CA HIS A 492 -4.22 -0.10 7.77
C HIS A 492 -4.80 0.80 6.68
N GLU A 493 -5.97 0.48 6.13
CA GLU A 493 -6.66 1.35 5.16
C GLU A 493 -6.93 2.74 5.73
N LYS A 494 -7.51 2.81 6.94
CA LYS A 494 -7.79 4.09 7.60
C LYS A 494 -6.51 4.87 7.86
N PHE A 495 -5.42 4.19 8.22
CA PHE A 495 -4.13 4.84 8.41
C PHE A 495 -3.58 5.37 7.07
N SER A 496 -3.49 4.53 6.04
CA SER A 496 -2.95 4.88 4.73
C SER A 496 -3.72 6.00 4.03
N LYS A 497 -5.04 6.08 4.23
CA LYS A 497 -5.85 7.20 3.69
C LYS A 497 -5.59 8.54 4.39
N ASN A 498 -5.13 8.52 5.64
CA ASN A 498 -5.00 9.72 6.49
C ASN A 498 -3.54 10.13 6.80
N ASN A 499 -2.56 9.27 6.50
CA ASN A 499 -1.15 9.51 6.87
C ASN A 499 -0.43 10.55 5.99
N ASN A 500 -1.09 11.07 4.94
CA ASN A 500 -0.52 12.01 3.96
C ASN A 500 0.85 11.56 3.41
N GLY A 501 1.06 10.25 3.30
CA GLY A 501 2.30 9.59 2.86
C GLY A 501 2.12 8.82 1.56
N THR A 502 2.80 7.69 1.40
CA THR A 502 2.59 6.80 0.26
C THR A 502 1.50 5.77 0.54
N VAL A 503 0.76 5.41 -0.52
CA VAL A 503 -0.24 4.33 -0.50
C VAL A 503 0.13 3.32 -1.57
N TRP A 504 0.49 2.11 -1.16
CA TRP A 504 0.85 1.03 -2.06
C TRP A 504 -0.17 -0.10 -1.98
N LEU A 505 -0.58 -0.63 -3.14
CA LEU A 505 -1.25 -1.93 -3.25
C LEU A 505 -0.17 -3.00 -3.42
N GLY A 506 -0.28 -4.14 -2.73
CA GLY A 506 0.71 -5.23 -2.79
C GLY A 506 0.20 -6.52 -3.45
N ASP A 507 -1.05 -6.55 -3.90
CA ASP A 507 -1.68 -7.76 -4.42
C ASP A 507 -1.38 -8.00 -5.90
N ASN A 508 -1.55 -9.25 -6.35
CA ASN A 508 -1.75 -9.56 -7.76
C ASN A 508 -3.22 -9.23 -8.10
N LEU A 509 -3.45 -8.11 -8.79
CA LEU A 509 -4.79 -7.62 -9.13
C LEU A 509 -5.58 -8.63 -9.98
N SER A 510 -4.90 -9.35 -10.87
CA SER A 510 -5.52 -10.36 -11.76
C SER A 510 -6.13 -11.55 -11.00
N LEU A 511 -5.63 -11.82 -9.79
CA LEU A 511 -6.06 -12.94 -8.95
C LEU A 511 -6.97 -12.52 -7.79
N LEU A 512 -7.20 -11.21 -7.61
CA LEU A 512 -8.11 -10.75 -6.56
C LEU A 512 -9.57 -11.04 -6.95
N PRO A 513 -10.36 -11.64 -6.04
CA PRO A 513 -11.82 -11.62 -6.18
C PRO A 513 -12.31 -10.19 -6.30
N TRP A 514 -13.37 -9.99 -7.08
CA TRP A 514 -13.88 -8.65 -7.40
C TRP A 514 -14.13 -7.78 -6.16
N GLU A 515 -14.68 -8.34 -5.09
CA GLU A 515 -14.99 -7.57 -3.87
C GLU A 515 -13.72 -7.05 -3.18
N ARG A 516 -12.60 -7.78 -3.30
CA ARG A 516 -11.29 -7.36 -2.78
C ARG A 516 -10.62 -6.38 -3.74
N LEU A 517 -10.75 -6.59 -5.05
CA LEU A 517 -10.25 -5.70 -6.09
C LEU A 517 -10.94 -4.33 -6.04
N GLU A 518 -12.27 -4.29 -5.96
CA GLU A 518 -13.06 -3.07 -5.82
C GLU A 518 -12.63 -2.28 -4.57
N ARG A 519 -12.37 -2.99 -3.46
CA ARG A 519 -11.85 -2.37 -2.24
C ARG A 519 -10.44 -1.82 -2.40
N ALA A 520 -9.54 -2.55 -3.07
CA ALA A 520 -8.20 -2.07 -3.38
C ALA A 520 -8.24 -0.79 -4.24
N ILE A 521 -9.09 -0.80 -5.28
CA ILE A 521 -9.36 0.35 -6.13
C ILE A 521 -9.93 1.51 -5.31
N ASN A 522 -10.84 1.27 -4.37
CA ASN A 522 -11.39 2.32 -3.49
C ASN A 522 -10.30 3.01 -2.64
N THR A 523 -9.22 2.30 -2.31
CA THR A 523 -8.15 2.89 -1.50
C THR A 523 -7.27 3.84 -2.30
N VAL A 524 -7.01 3.53 -3.57
CA VAL A 524 -6.27 4.44 -4.47
C VAL A 524 -7.20 5.43 -5.20
N GLY A 525 -8.48 5.13 -5.29
CA GLY A 525 -9.51 5.89 -5.99
C GLY A 525 -9.56 5.57 -7.49
N LEU A 526 -10.72 5.84 -8.08
CA LEU A 526 -10.89 5.93 -9.54
C LEU A 526 -10.71 7.39 -9.96
N SER A 527 -10.06 7.60 -11.10
CA SER A 527 -10.16 8.89 -11.79
C SER A 527 -11.58 9.04 -12.36
N LYS A 528 -12.07 10.28 -12.50
CA LYS A 528 -13.37 10.54 -13.11
C LYS A 528 -13.36 10.02 -14.56
N SER A 529 -13.95 8.84 -14.78
CA SER A 529 -14.22 8.30 -16.11
C SER A 529 -15.49 8.95 -16.65
N ALA A 530 -15.48 9.34 -17.93
CA ALA A 530 -16.68 9.79 -18.62
C ALA A 530 -17.65 8.63 -18.94
N ILE A 531 -17.13 7.39 -18.96
CA ILE A 531 -17.90 6.19 -19.31
C ILE A 531 -18.27 5.43 -18.01
N PRO A 532 -19.57 5.12 -17.79
CA PRO A 532 -20.02 4.34 -16.65
C PRO A 532 -19.65 2.86 -16.81
N ALA A 533 -19.46 2.18 -15.69
CA ALA A 533 -19.23 0.74 -15.61
C ALA A 533 -20.47 -0.07 -16.02
N ILE A 534 -21.64 0.41 -15.62
CA ILE A 534 -22.95 -0.19 -15.89
C ILE A 534 -23.95 0.93 -16.24
N SER A 535 -24.80 0.67 -17.23
CA SER A 535 -26.01 1.46 -17.49
C SER A 535 -27.22 0.70 -16.96
N VAL A 536 -27.96 1.30 -16.03
CA VAL A 536 -29.20 0.72 -15.47
C VAL A 536 -30.39 1.29 -16.23
N VAL A 537 -31.10 0.47 -17.00
CA VAL A 537 -32.27 0.90 -17.78
C VAL A 537 -33.55 0.56 -17.01
N ILE A 538 -34.43 1.55 -16.89
CA ILE A 538 -35.70 1.46 -16.16
C ILE A 538 -36.83 1.95 -17.07
N PRO A 539 -37.61 1.05 -17.69
CA PRO A 539 -38.82 1.43 -18.42
C PRO A 539 -39.97 1.71 -17.44
N ALA A 540 -40.76 2.77 -17.71
CA ALA A 540 -41.89 3.13 -16.88
C ALA A 540 -43.09 3.63 -17.70
N TYR A 541 -44.29 3.27 -17.24
CA TYR A 541 -45.56 3.81 -17.74
C TYR A 541 -46.54 3.93 -16.56
N ASN A 542 -46.80 5.15 -16.10
CA ASN A 542 -47.69 5.49 -14.99
C ASN A 542 -47.39 4.73 -13.68
N GLU A 543 -46.26 5.06 -13.05
CA GLU A 543 -45.65 4.36 -11.92
C GLU A 543 -45.42 5.27 -10.70
N GLU A 544 -46.14 6.38 -10.59
CA GLU A 544 -45.95 7.42 -9.55
C GLU A 544 -45.94 6.85 -8.12
N LYS A 545 -46.65 5.74 -7.87
CA LYS A 545 -46.78 5.09 -6.56
C LYS A 545 -45.57 4.24 -6.16
N THR A 546 -44.72 3.85 -7.11
CA THR A 546 -43.66 2.85 -6.88
C THR A 546 -42.27 3.31 -7.30
N VAL A 547 -42.20 4.28 -8.22
CA VAL A 547 -40.94 4.73 -8.83
C VAL A 547 -39.91 5.25 -7.83
N SER A 548 -40.34 5.97 -6.79
CA SER A 548 -39.43 6.49 -5.75
C SER A 548 -38.68 5.36 -5.04
N LYS A 549 -39.35 4.25 -4.72
CA LYS A 549 -38.73 3.10 -4.05
C LYS A 549 -37.64 2.46 -4.90
N THR A 550 -37.87 2.36 -6.21
CA THR A 550 -36.89 1.86 -7.18
C THR A 550 -35.66 2.77 -7.21
N LEU A 551 -35.87 4.08 -7.35
CA LEU A 551 -34.78 5.07 -7.41
C LEU A 551 -34.01 5.17 -6.08
N ASP A 552 -34.71 5.15 -4.94
CA ASP A 552 -34.09 5.09 -3.60
C ASP A 552 -33.18 3.87 -3.44
N SER A 553 -33.59 2.71 -3.94
CA SER A 553 -32.75 1.51 -3.87
C SER A 553 -31.45 1.63 -4.69
N LEU A 554 -31.45 2.48 -5.73
CA LEU A 554 -30.28 2.81 -6.54
C LEU A 554 -29.38 3.86 -5.88
N THR A 555 -29.94 4.82 -5.12
CA THR A 555 -29.11 5.77 -4.35
C THR A 555 -28.36 5.08 -3.21
N LEU A 556 -28.86 3.94 -2.74
CA LEU A 556 -28.28 3.13 -1.66
C LEU A 556 -27.23 2.10 -2.11
N GLN A 557 -26.78 2.13 -3.37
CA GLN A 557 -25.75 1.21 -3.87
C GLN A 557 -24.40 1.43 -3.16
N ASN A 558 -23.85 0.35 -2.60
CA ASN A 558 -22.52 0.28 -2.01
C ASN A 558 -21.53 -0.22 -3.06
N THR A 559 -21.08 0.70 -3.90
CA THR A 559 -20.06 0.48 -4.93
C THR A 559 -19.31 1.78 -5.18
N ILE A 560 -18.05 1.68 -5.61
CA ILE A 560 -17.29 2.84 -6.10
C ILE A 560 -17.43 3.04 -7.60
N LEU A 561 -18.02 2.06 -8.29
CA LEU A 561 -18.10 2.09 -9.73
C LEU A 561 -19.07 3.19 -10.18
N PRO A 562 -18.67 4.01 -11.16
CA PRO A 562 -19.62 4.91 -11.78
C PRO A 562 -20.68 4.07 -12.50
N PHE A 563 -21.96 4.34 -12.26
CA PHE A 563 -23.04 3.79 -13.06
C PHE A 563 -23.99 4.92 -13.45
N GLU A 564 -24.66 4.77 -14.59
CA GLU A 564 -25.72 5.68 -15.00
C GLU A 564 -27.08 5.00 -14.88
N VAL A 565 -28.11 5.80 -14.68
CA VAL A 565 -29.50 5.35 -14.67
C VAL A 565 -30.19 5.98 -15.87
N ILE A 566 -30.75 5.16 -16.75
CA ILE A 566 -31.50 5.59 -17.92
C ILE A 566 -32.96 5.26 -17.65
N PHE A 567 -33.70 6.29 -17.26
CA PHE A 567 -35.12 6.18 -17.00
C PHE A 567 -35.87 6.51 -18.29
N VAL A 568 -36.73 5.59 -18.72
CA VAL A 568 -37.49 5.72 -19.96
C VAL A 568 -38.95 5.96 -19.62
N ASP A 569 -39.35 7.22 -19.76
CA ASP A 569 -40.74 7.63 -19.77
C ASP A 569 -41.39 7.11 -21.06
N ASN A 570 -42.28 6.12 -20.93
CA ASN A 570 -42.97 5.52 -22.05
C ASN A 570 -44.40 6.05 -22.20
N ASN A 571 -44.51 7.38 -22.34
CA ASN A 571 -45.76 8.13 -22.49
C ASN A 571 -46.58 8.19 -21.19
N CYS A 572 -45.92 8.47 -20.07
CA CYS A 572 -46.56 8.68 -18.77
C CYS A 572 -47.48 9.90 -18.80
N THR A 573 -48.65 9.76 -18.16
CA THR A 573 -49.66 10.82 -17.99
C THR A 573 -49.86 11.21 -16.53
N ASP A 574 -49.20 10.50 -15.60
CA ASP A 574 -49.25 10.74 -14.16
C ASP A 574 -47.99 11.49 -13.67
N LYS A 575 -47.78 11.57 -12.35
CA LYS A 575 -46.63 12.29 -11.77
C LYS A 575 -45.29 11.54 -11.87
N THR A 576 -45.21 10.41 -12.57
CA THR A 576 -43.98 9.59 -12.64
C THR A 576 -42.76 10.40 -13.05
N THR A 577 -42.88 11.17 -14.14
CA THR A 577 -41.77 11.92 -14.73
C THR A 577 -41.34 13.09 -13.85
N GLU A 578 -42.30 13.73 -13.17
CA GLU A 578 -42.03 14.76 -12.17
C GLU A 578 -41.21 14.18 -10.99
N ILE A 579 -41.63 13.03 -10.45
CA ILE A 579 -40.93 12.36 -9.34
C ILE A 579 -39.51 11.99 -9.76
N VAL A 580 -39.33 11.39 -10.93
CA VAL A 580 -38.02 10.96 -11.44
C VAL A 580 -37.05 12.15 -11.58
N ASN A 581 -37.54 13.31 -12.02
CA ASN A 581 -36.71 14.52 -12.15
C ASN A 581 -36.08 14.96 -10.83
N THR A 582 -36.71 14.69 -9.68
CA THR A 582 -36.17 15.04 -8.36
C THR A 582 -34.88 14.28 -8.01
N TYR A 583 -34.60 13.16 -8.67
CA TYR A 583 -33.43 12.31 -8.41
C TYR A 583 -32.19 12.68 -9.23
N LYS A 584 -32.26 13.66 -10.13
CA LYS A 584 -31.14 14.10 -10.99
C LYS A 584 -29.88 14.53 -10.22
N ASN A 585 -30.04 15.00 -8.98
CA ASN A 585 -28.93 15.39 -8.12
C ASN A 585 -28.34 14.22 -7.30
N SER A 586 -29.12 13.15 -7.10
CA SER A 586 -28.75 11.99 -6.29
C SER A 586 -28.22 10.83 -7.13
N LEU A 587 -28.55 10.80 -8.42
CA LEU A 587 -28.15 9.78 -9.37
C LEU A 587 -27.62 10.44 -10.64
N ASN A 588 -26.67 9.78 -11.31
CA ASN A 588 -26.33 10.09 -12.69
C ASN A 588 -27.47 9.61 -13.60
N LEU A 589 -28.55 10.38 -13.63
CA LEU A 589 -29.84 10.02 -14.20
C LEU A 589 -30.05 10.71 -15.56
N ASN A 590 -30.23 9.90 -16.59
CA ASN A 590 -30.69 10.32 -17.91
C ASN A 590 -32.18 9.95 -18.07
N LEU A 591 -33.04 10.95 -18.16
CA LEU A 591 -34.46 10.78 -18.39
C LEU A 591 -34.75 10.96 -19.88
N ILE A 592 -35.26 9.92 -20.53
CA ILE A 592 -35.61 9.94 -21.95
C ILE A 592 -37.09 9.61 -22.14
N CYS A 593 -37.70 10.18 -23.19
CA CYS A 593 -39.09 9.93 -23.55
C CYS A 593 -39.18 9.05 -24.80
N GLU A 594 -39.89 7.93 -24.71
CA GLU A 594 -40.24 7.06 -25.83
C GLU A 594 -41.75 7.16 -26.11
N LYS A 595 -42.08 7.81 -27.23
CA LYS A 595 -43.48 8.09 -27.62
C LYS A 595 -44.25 6.84 -28.05
N ASN A 596 -43.56 5.82 -28.58
CA ASN A 596 -44.21 4.57 -28.96
C ASN A 596 -44.42 3.72 -27.71
N GLN A 597 -45.66 3.71 -27.22
CA GLN A 597 -46.00 2.95 -26.04
C GLN A 597 -45.72 1.44 -26.23
N GLY A 598 -45.08 0.82 -25.24
CA GLY A 598 -44.71 -0.59 -25.24
C GLY A 598 -43.37 -0.85 -24.54
N ILE A 599 -43.32 -1.89 -23.70
CA ILE A 599 -42.12 -2.26 -22.92
C ILE A 599 -40.89 -2.52 -23.81
N SER A 600 -41.09 -3.13 -24.98
CA SER A 600 -40.02 -3.39 -25.95
C SER A 600 -39.47 -2.10 -26.55
N ASN A 601 -40.33 -1.13 -26.86
CA ASN A 601 -39.92 0.19 -27.35
C ASN A 601 -39.13 0.93 -26.28
N ALA A 602 -39.67 1.00 -25.06
CA ALA A 602 -39.01 1.65 -23.94
C ALA A 602 -37.63 1.05 -23.63
N ARG A 603 -37.52 -0.29 -23.57
CA ARG A 603 -36.23 -0.96 -23.35
C ARG A 603 -35.27 -0.73 -24.50
N ASN A 604 -35.72 -0.78 -25.75
CA ASN A 604 -34.87 -0.51 -26.91
C ASN A 604 -34.33 0.93 -26.88
N ALA A 605 -35.17 1.91 -26.55
CA ALA A 605 -34.76 3.30 -26.39
C ALA A 605 -33.69 3.43 -25.29
N GLY A 606 -33.94 2.89 -24.11
CA GLY A 606 -33.00 2.95 -22.99
C GLY A 606 -31.68 2.22 -23.25
N PHE A 607 -31.73 1.02 -23.83
CA PHE A 607 -30.53 0.25 -24.17
C PHE A 607 -29.72 0.93 -25.28
N SER A 608 -30.38 1.56 -26.26
CA SER A 608 -29.67 2.31 -27.31
C SER A 608 -28.92 3.51 -26.74
N GLN A 609 -29.51 4.21 -25.76
CA GLN A 609 -28.91 5.37 -25.08
C GLN A 609 -27.84 5.00 -24.04
N SER A 610 -27.66 3.71 -23.72
CA SER A 610 -26.65 3.26 -22.78
C SER A 610 -25.23 3.54 -23.26
N LYS A 611 -24.37 4.02 -22.34
CA LYS A 611 -22.96 4.30 -22.58
C LYS A 611 -22.04 3.18 -22.11
N ALA A 612 -22.48 2.37 -21.14
CA ALA A 612 -21.67 1.28 -20.61
C ALA A 612 -21.67 0.07 -21.54
N GLU A 613 -20.61 -0.74 -21.42
CA GLU A 613 -20.55 -2.06 -22.07
C GLU A 613 -21.57 -3.04 -21.48
N ILE A 614 -21.86 -2.93 -20.18
CA ILE A 614 -22.82 -3.78 -19.48
C ILE A 614 -24.08 -2.96 -19.21
N ILE A 615 -25.22 -3.48 -19.68
CA ILE A 615 -26.54 -2.89 -19.44
C ILE A 615 -27.28 -3.79 -18.48
N ALA A 616 -27.72 -3.23 -17.35
CA ALA A 616 -28.58 -3.90 -16.39
C ALA A 616 -30.02 -3.38 -16.53
N SER A 617 -31.01 -4.25 -16.37
CA SER A 617 -32.42 -3.91 -16.43
C SER A 617 -33.07 -4.16 -15.08
N THR A 618 -33.85 -3.19 -14.62
CA THR A 618 -34.80 -3.33 -13.51
C THR A 618 -36.10 -2.64 -13.88
N ASP A 619 -37.22 -3.08 -13.31
CA ASP A 619 -38.52 -2.46 -13.55
C ASP A 619 -38.74 -1.28 -12.58
N SER A 620 -39.60 -0.33 -12.96
CA SER A 620 -39.92 0.88 -12.19
C SER A 620 -40.62 0.64 -10.85
N ASP A 621 -41.07 -0.59 -10.60
CA ASP A 621 -41.73 -1.04 -9.38
C ASP A 621 -40.90 -2.10 -8.61
N SER A 622 -39.57 -2.03 -8.73
CA SER A 622 -38.62 -3.00 -8.20
C SER A 622 -37.49 -2.35 -7.39
N ALA A 623 -37.28 -2.83 -6.16
CA ALA A 623 -36.18 -2.42 -5.30
C ALA A 623 -34.98 -3.38 -5.44
N VAL A 624 -33.81 -2.85 -5.81
CA VAL A 624 -32.57 -3.62 -5.94
C VAL A 624 -31.79 -3.69 -4.62
N PRO A 625 -31.01 -4.76 -4.36
CA PRO A 625 -30.21 -4.87 -3.14
C PRO A 625 -29.03 -3.89 -3.15
N LYS A 626 -28.52 -3.52 -1.96
CA LYS A 626 -27.41 -2.53 -1.80
C LYS A 626 -26.10 -2.86 -2.52
N LYS A 627 -25.90 -4.10 -2.99
CA LYS A 627 -24.68 -4.52 -3.71
C LYS A 627 -24.99 -4.99 -5.14
N TRP A 628 -26.14 -4.62 -5.68
CA TRP A 628 -26.62 -5.11 -6.98
C TRP A 628 -25.63 -4.81 -8.11
N VAL A 629 -25.20 -3.56 -8.24
CA VAL A 629 -24.23 -3.11 -9.27
C VAL A 629 -22.89 -3.84 -9.12
N SER A 630 -22.31 -3.85 -7.92
CA SER A 630 -21.03 -4.54 -7.65
C SER A 630 -21.12 -6.06 -7.89
N SER A 631 -22.26 -6.69 -7.59
CA SER A 631 -22.46 -8.13 -7.80
C SER A 631 -22.59 -8.51 -9.28
N ILE A 632 -23.22 -7.66 -10.09
CA ILE A 632 -23.27 -7.82 -11.55
C ILE A 632 -21.84 -7.74 -12.11
N MET A 633 -21.05 -6.74 -11.69
CA MET A 633 -19.66 -6.61 -12.14
C MET A 633 -18.79 -7.76 -11.68
N ALA A 634 -18.94 -8.23 -10.44
CA ALA A 634 -18.22 -9.40 -9.93
C ALA A 634 -18.43 -10.63 -10.82
N ALA A 635 -19.66 -10.82 -11.31
CA ALA A 635 -20.00 -11.96 -12.13
C ALA A 635 -19.42 -11.88 -13.55
N PHE A 636 -19.49 -10.73 -14.21
CA PHE A 636 -18.82 -10.52 -15.51
C PHE A 636 -17.29 -10.53 -15.39
N TRP A 637 -16.74 -10.05 -14.27
CA TRP A 637 -15.31 -10.08 -13.99
C TRP A 637 -14.78 -11.50 -13.84
N ARG A 638 -15.48 -12.32 -13.04
CA ARG A 638 -15.10 -13.72 -12.79
C ARG A 638 -15.20 -14.60 -14.02
N LYS A 639 -16.13 -14.28 -14.93
CA LYS A 639 -16.40 -15.04 -16.16
C LYS A 639 -16.50 -14.09 -17.35
N PRO A 640 -15.36 -13.63 -17.90
CA PRO A 640 -15.34 -12.65 -18.98
C PRO A 640 -16.14 -13.08 -20.22
N GLU A 641 -16.25 -14.39 -20.47
CA GLU A 641 -17.03 -15.01 -21.56
C GLU A 641 -18.55 -14.92 -21.37
N THR A 642 -19.01 -14.48 -20.20
CA THR A 642 -20.44 -14.30 -19.94
C THR A 642 -21.01 -13.22 -20.85
N VAL A 643 -22.07 -13.56 -21.57
CA VAL A 643 -22.78 -12.61 -22.45
C VAL A 643 -23.97 -11.97 -21.73
N GLY A 644 -24.55 -12.66 -20.74
CA GLY A 644 -25.66 -12.18 -19.93
C GLY A 644 -25.72 -12.79 -18.53
N LEU A 645 -26.42 -12.10 -17.64
CA LEU A 645 -26.65 -12.48 -16.26
C LEU A 645 -28.13 -12.37 -15.94
N VAL A 646 -28.64 -13.28 -15.12
CA VAL A 646 -29.98 -13.18 -14.56
C VAL A 646 -29.93 -13.43 -13.05
N GLY A 647 -30.62 -12.58 -12.30
CA GLY A 647 -30.78 -12.73 -10.85
C GLY A 647 -32.16 -13.22 -10.46
N ASN A 648 -32.38 -13.38 -9.16
CA ASN A 648 -33.68 -13.78 -8.62
C ASN A 648 -34.61 -12.58 -8.39
N TYR A 649 -35.91 -12.80 -8.27
CA TYR A 649 -36.80 -11.77 -7.74
C TYR A 649 -37.87 -12.36 -6.81
N ILE A 650 -38.32 -11.55 -5.87
CA ILE A 650 -39.37 -11.88 -4.90
C ILE A 650 -40.45 -10.81 -4.89
N PHE A 651 -41.67 -11.19 -4.50
CA PHE A 651 -42.79 -10.25 -4.42
C PHE A 651 -42.88 -9.59 -3.04
N GLU A 652 -43.28 -8.32 -3.01
CA GLU A 652 -43.68 -7.64 -1.78
C GLU A 652 -44.92 -8.32 -1.19
N SER A 653 -44.83 -8.64 0.11
CA SER A 653 -45.67 -9.63 0.80
C SER A 653 -47.18 -9.46 0.56
N LYS A 654 -47.83 -10.54 0.08
CA LYS A 654 -49.30 -10.68 0.03
C LYS A 654 -49.80 -11.94 0.78
N GLY A 655 -48.95 -12.53 1.63
CA GLY A 655 -49.20 -13.78 2.37
C GLY A 655 -48.35 -14.98 1.92
N LYS A 656 -48.12 -15.94 2.83
CA LYS A 656 -47.18 -17.07 2.64
C LYS A 656 -47.53 -17.98 1.46
N ILE A 657 -48.81 -18.26 1.23
CA ILE A 657 -49.29 -19.18 0.17
C ILE A 657 -49.04 -18.62 -1.22
N PHE A 658 -49.42 -17.35 -1.46
CA PHE A 658 -49.19 -16.69 -2.73
C PHE A 658 -47.70 -16.62 -3.06
N ASN A 659 -46.87 -16.26 -2.09
CA ASN A 659 -45.42 -16.20 -2.26
C ASN A 659 -44.83 -17.57 -2.61
N LEU A 660 -45.33 -18.65 -1.99
CA LEU A 660 -44.91 -20.01 -2.30
C LEU A 660 -45.31 -20.42 -3.73
N ALA A 661 -46.57 -20.18 -4.13
CA ALA A 661 -47.05 -20.49 -5.47
C ALA A 661 -46.31 -19.69 -6.55
N ALA A 662 -46.10 -18.39 -6.33
CA ALA A 662 -45.33 -17.54 -7.22
C ALA A 662 -43.88 -18.01 -7.34
N LYS A 663 -43.23 -18.39 -6.23
CA LYS A 663 -41.88 -18.94 -6.22
C LYS A 663 -41.79 -20.27 -7.00
N LEU A 664 -42.69 -21.20 -6.75
CA LEU A 664 -42.76 -22.48 -7.46
C LEU A 664 -42.94 -22.28 -8.97
N SER A 665 -43.84 -21.37 -9.36
CA SER A 665 -44.10 -21.08 -10.78
C SER A 665 -42.87 -20.51 -11.52
N ILE A 666 -42.03 -19.72 -10.83
CA ILE A 666 -40.77 -19.22 -11.39
C ILE A 666 -39.78 -20.38 -11.55
N ILE A 667 -39.61 -21.20 -10.51
CA ILE A 667 -38.68 -22.35 -10.51
C ILE A 667 -39.04 -23.34 -11.63
N ILE A 668 -40.30 -23.73 -11.72
CA ILE A 668 -40.79 -24.64 -12.79
C ILE A 668 -40.50 -24.01 -14.15
N GLY A 669 -40.73 -22.70 -14.27
CA GLY A 669 -40.46 -21.96 -15.48
C GLY A 669 -39.01 -21.93 -15.93
N ASP A 670 -38.10 -21.63 -15.01
CA ASP A 670 -36.67 -21.65 -15.26
C ASP A 670 -36.21 -23.06 -15.66
N TYR A 671 -36.73 -24.10 -14.98
CA TYR A 671 -36.41 -25.49 -15.28
C TYR A 671 -36.84 -25.86 -16.69
N LEU A 672 -38.08 -25.54 -17.07
CA LEU A 672 -38.60 -25.79 -18.42
C LEU A 672 -37.78 -25.03 -19.47
N HIS A 673 -37.54 -23.74 -19.27
CA HIS A 673 -36.73 -22.95 -20.19
C HIS A 673 -35.34 -23.57 -20.35
N ARG A 674 -34.66 -23.87 -19.26
CA ARG A 674 -33.31 -24.46 -19.27
C ARG A 674 -33.27 -25.85 -19.88
N PHE A 675 -34.31 -26.67 -19.67
CA PHE A 675 -34.43 -27.98 -20.30
C PHE A 675 -34.48 -27.85 -21.82
N ILE A 676 -35.26 -26.90 -22.33
CA ILE A 676 -35.48 -26.66 -23.77
C ILE A 676 -34.28 -25.97 -24.43
N THR A 677 -33.71 -24.95 -23.79
CA THR A 677 -32.76 -24.02 -24.44
C THR A 677 -31.31 -24.25 -24.01
N LYS A 678 -31.09 -25.05 -22.97
CA LYS A 678 -29.80 -25.22 -22.27
C LYS A 678 -29.22 -23.90 -21.74
N SER A 679 -30.01 -22.83 -21.69
CA SER A 679 -29.65 -21.49 -21.21
C SER A 679 -30.60 -21.02 -20.11
N PHE A 680 -30.32 -19.85 -19.52
CA PHE A 680 -31.22 -19.21 -18.56
C PHE A 680 -32.05 -18.12 -19.24
N ALA A 681 -33.32 -18.03 -18.84
CA ALA A 681 -34.20 -16.98 -19.32
C ALA A 681 -33.86 -15.65 -18.62
N PHE A 682 -33.89 -14.53 -19.35
CA PHE A 682 -33.86 -13.23 -18.70
C PHE A 682 -35.16 -12.99 -17.94
N ARG A 683 -35.07 -12.14 -16.94
CA ARG A 683 -36.21 -11.70 -16.13
C ARG A 683 -36.18 -10.18 -16.13
N GLY A 684 -37.16 -9.54 -16.73
CA GLY A 684 -37.17 -8.10 -16.98
C GLY A 684 -36.76 -7.21 -15.80
N THR A 685 -37.19 -7.60 -14.60
CA THR A 685 -36.90 -6.95 -13.32
C THR A 685 -35.45 -7.12 -12.83
N ASN A 686 -34.69 -8.11 -13.31
CA ASN A 686 -33.35 -8.42 -12.80
C ASN A 686 -32.50 -9.25 -13.77
N PHE A 687 -31.99 -8.61 -14.82
CA PHE A 687 -30.97 -9.17 -15.68
C PHE A 687 -29.93 -8.13 -16.09
N ALA A 688 -28.78 -8.58 -16.58
CA ALA A 688 -27.79 -7.74 -17.22
C ALA A 688 -27.23 -8.42 -18.48
N VAL A 689 -26.79 -7.64 -19.45
CA VAL A 689 -26.28 -8.15 -20.73
C VAL A 689 -25.17 -7.24 -21.23
N ARG A 690 -24.19 -7.80 -21.92
CA ARG A 690 -23.21 -7.00 -22.67
C ARG A 690 -23.91 -6.38 -23.87
N LYS A 691 -23.79 -5.06 -24.04
CA LYS A 691 -24.46 -4.27 -25.08
C LYS A 691 -24.29 -4.87 -26.48
N ILE A 692 -23.07 -5.27 -26.82
CA ILE A 692 -22.75 -5.90 -28.11
C ILE A 692 -23.58 -7.16 -28.40
N TYR A 693 -23.91 -7.96 -27.38
CA TYR A 693 -24.71 -9.17 -27.56
C TYR A 693 -26.21 -8.89 -27.64
N TRP A 694 -26.69 -7.81 -26.99
CA TRP A 694 -28.04 -7.30 -27.21
C TRP A 694 -28.22 -6.77 -28.64
N GLU A 695 -27.22 -6.06 -29.17
CA GLU A 695 -27.20 -5.58 -30.56
C GLU A 695 -27.18 -6.74 -31.56
N LYS A 696 -26.23 -7.67 -31.41
CA LYS A 696 -26.11 -8.85 -32.28
C LYS A 696 -27.32 -9.77 -32.23
N ALA A 697 -28.02 -9.84 -31.09
CA ALA A 697 -29.22 -10.64 -30.98
C ALA A 697 -30.39 -10.03 -31.79
N GLY A 698 -30.35 -8.76 -32.18
CA GLY A 698 -31.46 -8.07 -32.86
C GLY A 698 -32.40 -7.31 -31.93
N LYS A 699 -31.91 -6.84 -30.77
CA LYS A 699 -32.65 -5.98 -29.81
C LYS A 699 -33.93 -6.64 -29.25
N PHE A 700 -34.81 -5.89 -28.57
CA PHE A 700 -36.13 -6.40 -28.15
C PHE A 700 -37.13 -6.37 -29.32
N ASN A 701 -37.92 -7.43 -29.47
CA ASN A 701 -38.93 -7.52 -30.52
C ASN A 701 -40.13 -6.61 -30.20
N GLN A 702 -40.33 -5.55 -31.00
CA GLN A 702 -41.37 -4.54 -30.80
C GLN A 702 -42.79 -5.08 -30.98
N ASN A 703 -42.97 -6.18 -31.71
CA ASN A 703 -44.27 -6.82 -31.91
C ASN A 703 -44.71 -7.65 -30.68
N LYS A 704 -43.89 -7.70 -29.62
CA LYS A 704 -44.21 -8.38 -28.36
C LYS A 704 -44.50 -7.37 -27.26
N ASN A 705 -45.69 -7.49 -26.68
CA ASN A 705 -46.15 -6.70 -25.53
C ASN A 705 -45.94 -7.42 -24.18
N ALA A 706 -45.37 -8.64 -24.20
CA ALA A 706 -44.95 -9.40 -23.03
C ALA A 706 -43.92 -10.46 -23.46
N LEU A 707 -43.06 -10.88 -22.52
CA LEU A 707 -42.06 -11.94 -22.68
C LEU A 707 -40.95 -11.60 -23.70
N GLU A 708 -40.78 -10.31 -23.95
CA GLU A 708 -39.70 -9.74 -24.74
C GLU A 708 -38.32 -10.05 -24.16
N ASP A 709 -38.23 -10.18 -22.83
CA ASP A 709 -37.04 -10.62 -22.11
C ASP A 709 -36.69 -12.09 -22.37
N VAL A 710 -37.70 -12.98 -22.33
CA VAL A 710 -37.53 -14.41 -22.63
C VAL A 710 -37.15 -14.62 -24.10
N ASP A 711 -37.78 -13.88 -25.01
CA ASP A 711 -37.41 -13.88 -26.43
C ASP A 711 -35.95 -13.44 -26.65
N LEU A 712 -35.56 -12.31 -26.03
CA LEU A 712 -34.18 -11.84 -26.10
C LEU A 712 -33.21 -12.87 -25.53
N SER A 713 -33.52 -13.51 -24.41
CA SER A 713 -32.62 -14.47 -23.78
C SER A 713 -32.39 -15.73 -24.63
N LEU A 714 -33.36 -16.13 -25.47
CA LEU A 714 -33.16 -17.20 -26.45
C LEU A 714 -32.07 -16.81 -27.46
N ARG A 715 -32.19 -15.60 -28.04
CA ARG A 715 -31.27 -15.11 -29.06
C ARG A 715 -29.88 -14.83 -28.49
N VAL A 716 -29.80 -14.20 -27.32
CA VAL A 716 -28.54 -13.96 -26.61
C VAL A 716 -27.90 -15.28 -26.14
N GLY A 717 -28.70 -16.24 -25.66
CA GLY A 717 -28.21 -17.55 -25.22
C GLY A 717 -27.59 -18.41 -26.33
N ARG A 718 -27.95 -18.14 -27.60
CA ARG A 718 -27.29 -18.75 -28.77
C ARG A 718 -25.94 -18.13 -29.08
N LEU A 719 -25.74 -16.86 -28.73
CA LEU A 719 -24.48 -16.13 -28.93
C LEU A 719 -23.45 -16.39 -27.83
N GLY A 720 -23.89 -16.90 -26.67
CA GLY A 720 -22.98 -17.30 -25.60
C GLY A 720 -23.67 -17.55 -24.27
N LYS A 721 -22.86 -17.66 -23.21
CA LYS A 721 -23.33 -18.14 -21.91
C LYS A 721 -24.05 -17.07 -21.09
N ILE A 722 -25.30 -17.34 -20.74
CA ILE A 722 -26.04 -16.61 -19.70
C ILE A 722 -25.80 -17.32 -18.36
N ASN A 723 -25.38 -16.61 -17.32
CA ASN A 723 -25.20 -17.17 -15.98
C ASN A 723 -26.30 -16.70 -15.00
N TYR A 724 -26.71 -17.60 -14.10
CA TYR A 724 -27.66 -17.29 -13.03
C TYR A 724 -26.95 -16.95 -11.71
N LEU A 725 -27.41 -15.89 -11.03
CA LEU A 725 -26.92 -15.42 -9.74
C LEU A 725 -28.02 -15.54 -8.68
N PRO A 726 -28.07 -16.65 -7.91
CA PRO A 726 -29.19 -16.90 -6.98
C PRO A 726 -29.29 -15.87 -5.85
N ASN A 727 -28.17 -15.27 -5.45
CA ASN A 727 -28.12 -14.29 -4.36
C ASN A 727 -28.35 -12.85 -4.84
N LEU A 728 -28.43 -12.62 -6.16
CA LEU A 728 -28.79 -11.32 -6.72
C LEU A 728 -30.31 -11.22 -6.73
N THR A 729 -30.94 -10.97 -5.56
CA THR A 729 -32.41 -10.96 -5.44
C THR A 729 -32.96 -9.53 -5.43
N VAL A 730 -33.90 -9.24 -6.35
CA VAL A 730 -34.66 -7.98 -6.42
C VAL A 730 -36.04 -8.18 -5.82
N THR A 731 -36.58 -7.16 -5.16
CA THR A 731 -37.95 -7.17 -4.62
C THR A 731 -38.86 -6.38 -5.55
N THR A 732 -39.98 -6.94 -6.00
CA THR A 732 -40.91 -6.31 -6.95
C THR A 732 -42.34 -6.31 -6.42
N THR A 733 -43.16 -5.34 -6.83
CA THR A 733 -44.56 -5.31 -6.44
C THR A 733 -45.38 -6.45 -7.08
N TYR A 734 -46.49 -6.82 -6.44
CA TYR A 734 -47.44 -7.81 -6.98
C TYR A 734 -48.54 -7.19 -7.86
N ARG A 735 -48.50 -5.89 -8.16
CA ARG A 735 -49.62 -5.15 -8.78
C ARG A 735 -50.10 -5.79 -10.10
N ARG A 736 -49.18 -6.35 -10.89
CA ARG A 736 -49.48 -7.02 -12.17
C ARG A 736 -50.30 -8.31 -12.00
N PHE A 737 -50.43 -8.83 -10.78
CA PHE A 737 -51.25 -9.99 -10.41
C PHE A 737 -52.60 -9.61 -9.78
N HIS A 738 -52.82 -8.33 -9.44
CA HIS A 738 -54.06 -7.87 -8.81
C HIS A 738 -55.24 -8.04 -9.79
N GLY A 739 -56.22 -8.89 -9.44
CA GLY A 739 -57.38 -9.20 -10.29
C GLY A 739 -57.06 -9.94 -11.61
N ARG A 740 -55.80 -10.35 -11.85
CA ARG A 740 -55.32 -10.86 -13.15
C ARG A 740 -54.47 -12.12 -13.05
N PHE A 741 -54.55 -12.87 -11.96
CA PHE A 741 -53.71 -14.06 -11.71
C PHE A 741 -53.79 -15.12 -12.83
N ILE A 742 -55.01 -15.49 -13.24
CA ILE A 742 -55.24 -16.45 -14.34
C ILE A 742 -54.68 -15.92 -15.67
N LYS A 743 -54.84 -14.62 -15.95
CA LYS A 743 -54.26 -13.98 -17.14
C LYS A 743 -52.74 -14.11 -17.14
N GLN A 744 -52.08 -13.94 -16.00
CA GLN A 744 -50.62 -14.09 -15.90
C GLN A 744 -50.15 -15.54 -16.06
N LEU A 745 -50.90 -16.51 -15.54
CA LEU A 745 -50.61 -17.93 -15.81
C LEU A 745 -50.74 -18.26 -17.31
N LYS A 746 -51.79 -17.76 -17.98
CA LYS A 746 -51.95 -17.91 -19.43
C LYS A 746 -50.82 -17.25 -20.22
N THR A 747 -50.39 -16.05 -19.83
CA THR A 747 -49.23 -15.37 -20.45
C THR A 747 -47.97 -16.20 -20.30
N ARG A 748 -47.71 -16.77 -19.12
CA ARG A 748 -46.56 -17.65 -18.89
C ARG A 748 -46.63 -18.95 -19.70
N ALA A 749 -47.80 -19.57 -19.81
CA ALA A 749 -47.99 -20.74 -20.67
C ALA A 749 -47.67 -20.43 -22.14
N LYS A 750 -48.13 -19.27 -22.64
CA LYS A 750 -47.77 -18.78 -23.98
C LYS A 750 -46.25 -18.57 -24.14
N ALA A 751 -45.56 -18.17 -23.07
CA ALA A 751 -44.09 -18.05 -23.08
C ALA A 751 -43.40 -19.37 -23.34
N TYR A 752 -43.81 -20.44 -22.66
CA TYR A 752 -43.20 -21.76 -22.86
C TYR A 752 -43.51 -22.32 -24.24
N ILE A 753 -44.75 -22.15 -24.73
CA ILE A 753 -45.12 -22.52 -26.10
C ILE A 753 -44.25 -21.74 -27.10
N TYR A 754 -44.07 -20.43 -26.89
CA TYR A 754 -43.21 -19.62 -27.75
C TYR A 754 -41.76 -20.14 -27.76
N VAL A 755 -41.18 -20.42 -26.59
CA VAL A 755 -39.83 -21.01 -26.47
C VAL A 755 -39.75 -22.34 -27.21
N LEU A 756 -40.73 -23.23 -27.05
CA LEU A 756 -40.79 -24.52 -27.74
C LEU A 756 -40.87 -24.38 -29.26
N LEU A 757 -41.70 -23.47 -29.77
CA LEU A 757 -41.90 -23.26 -31.21
C LEU A 757 -40.70 -22.57 -31.88
N ASN A 758 -39.95 -21.75 -31.12
CA ASN A 758 -38.85 -20.97 -31.68
C ASN A 758 -37.47 -21.54 -31.31
N LYS A 759 -37.39 -22.66 -30.56
CA LYS A 759 -36.11 -23.28 -30.16
C LYS A 759 -35.23 -23.67 -31.36
N ASN A 760 -35.86 -24.08 -32.46
CA ASN A 760 -35.22 -24.54 -33.70
C ASN A 760 -35.39 -23.57 -34.87
N ARG A 761 -36.05 -22.41 -34.67
CA ARG A 761 -36.04 -21.38 -35.72
C ARG A 761 -34.62 -20.85 -35.82
N ASP A 762 -33.93 -21.30 -36.87
CA ASP A 762 -32.82 -20.57 -37.44
C ASP A 762 -33.33 -19.15 -37.67
N VAL A 763 -32.78 -18.21 -36.91
CA VAL A 763 -32.82 -16.82 -37.35
C VAL A 763 -32.14 -16.86 -38.71
N GLU A 764 -32.71 -16.26 -39.75
CA GLU A 764 -32.00 -16.14 -41.04
C GLU A 764 -30.66 -15.44 -40.79
N TRP A 765 -29.59 -16.24 -40.62
CA TRP A 765 -28.26 -15.80 -40.21
C TRP A 765 -27.41 -15.34 -41.40
N GLU A 766 -27.90 -15.50 -42.64
CA GLU A 766 -27.14 -15.19 -43.85
C GLU A 766 -26.92 -13.69 -44.12
N LYS A 767 -27.58 -12.79 -43.37
CA LYS A 767 -27.33 -11.33 -43.48
C LYS A 767 -26.48 -10.74 -42.34
N ILE A 768 -26.02 -11.54 -41.37
CA ILE A 768 -25.31 -11.07 -40.16
C ILE A 768 -23.99 -11.85 -39.93
N ARG A 769 -23.27 -12.17 -41.02
CA ARG A 769 -21.88 -12.65 -40.95
C ARG A 769 -20.91 -11.59 -41.43
#